data_AF-A0A3D4P2H1-F1
#
_entry.id   AF-A0A3D4P2H1-F1
#
_cell.length_a   1.000
_cell.length_b   1.000
_cell.length_c   1.000
_cell.angle_alpha   90.00
_cell.angle_beta   90.00
_cell.angle_gamma   90.00
#
_symmetry.space_group_name_H-M   'P 1'
#
loop_
_entity.id
_entity.type
_entity.pdbx_description
1 polymer ?
#
loop_
_entity_poly.entity_id
_entity_poly.type
_entity_poly.pdbx_seq_one_letter_code
_entity_poly.pdbx_strand_id
1 'polypeptide(L)'
;MTKSHYLRIRIVFGLLIVVCFSLSGGLLGQKATKPFRVQSTDPALRLKGFESALDMAKSSPFKTLNWSHIGPTNVSGRSTDIAVVAPRGKSYTIYAATASGGVWKTVNEGTTWEPVFERAASTAIGDIALASTNPDILWVGTGEANIFRSSQAGCGIYKSADGGKTWAHMGLSDTNTIARIVVHPQNPDVVYVAASGHEWTDSAERGVFKTADGGKTWEKVLYLNERTGAIDLVMDPSDSGTLYASTWQRVRLRWNDPRNFPGYSASGIFKTTDGGKTWKSINSGLPDGQQRGRIGIDVCQKKPNVLYAFVDNYEIARQPAAEEGRDSYGRPSGGIIKGATLYRSDDKGETWTLVCPTTEEMKKYMERHSGTYGWVFGQVRVDPNDENTVYTMGLALNVSHDGGKTFKGTYGTHGDHHGLWIDPDNSNYLVNANDGGIGISYDSGKTWRGFTDNLPVCQFFNIAYDMATPFHVYGSMQDHGSYRGQVLQKRERDTVKVMDGYQAVVFEQAPGGEGCSHAIDPANPDIVYSAEFYGRITRSDMRLRGRERTKDLLPAAYPDEPPLRGQWVAPFIISPHNNETIYHGMQYLLGSTNRGDIWERISPDLTYNTATEMGDIPYHTLFAISESPLRAGLIYAGTDDGKVHVTRDGGKTWTEIMSGLPYQKWVSRIVASAFDVGTVYMTQNGKRDDDFTPYVWKSTDFGKTWVSIAGDIPFGPVNMIREDPSDKNILYVGTDGGVYVTKDGGKGWVILGGNLPMVYVHDLVIHPRDNVIVIATHGRGMWALDADKVNNKPAPRRFRME
;
A
#
# COMPACT_ATOMS: atom_id res chain seq x y z
N MET A 1 -61.92 -46.50 44.72
CA MET A 1 -61.56 -46.59 46.17
C MET A 1 -60.18 -45.96 46.29
N THR A 2 -59.85 -45.00 47.15
CA THR A 2 -60.57 -44.38 48.29
C THR A 2 -60.03 -42.95 48.51
N LYS A 3 -60.82 -42.03 49.10
CA LYS A 3 -60.42 -40.63 49.38
C LYS A 3 -59.65 -40.50 50.72
N SER A 4 -58.70 -39.55 50.85
CA SER A 4 -58.30 -38.82 52.09
C SER A 4 -57.10 -37.84 51.84
N HIS A 5 -57.00 -36.59 52.36
CA HIS A 5 -58.07 -35.65 52.75
C HIS A 5 -57.82 -34.11 52.61
N TYR A 6 -56.89 -33.49 53.37
CA TYR A 6 -56.73 -32.02 53.55
C TYR A 6 -55.24 -31.60 53.69
N LEU A 7 -54.68 -30.51 53.10
CA LEU A 7 -54.86 -29.04 53.27
C LEU A 7 -54.32 -28.49 54.61
N ARG A 8 -53.66 -27.31 54.74
CA ARG A 8 -53.39 -26.14 53.83
C ARG A 8 -52.26 -25.21 54.40
N ILE A 9 -51.91 -24.11 53.69
CA ILE A 9 -51.26 -22.83 54.14
C ILE A 9 -49.72 -22.65 53.88
N ARG A 10 -49.30 -21.39 53.66
CA ARG A 10 -48.04 -20.85 53.09
C ARG A 10 -47.39 -19.79 54.03
N ILE A 11 -46.31 -19.13 53.52
CA ILE A 11 -45.66 -17.84 53.94
C ILE A 11 -44.78 -17.99 55.21
N VAL A 12 -43.57 -17.40 55.41
CA VAL A 12 -42.88 -16.18 54.91
C VAL A 12 -41.33 -16.36 54.77
N PHE A 13 -40.67 -15.47 54.01
CA PHE A 13 -39.21 -15.27 53.81
C PHE A 13 -38.45 -14.75 55.06
N GLY A 14 -37.12 -14.98 55.13
CA GLY A 14 -36.22 -14.22 56.05
C GLY A 14 -34.73 -14.67 56.10
N LEU A 15 -33.81 -13.76 55.78
CA LEU A 15 -32.34 -13.85 55.68
C LEU A 15 -31.55 -14.55 56.83
N LEU A 16 -30.40 -15.18 56.52
CA LEU A 16 -29.04 -14.65 56.79
C LEU A 16 -27.91 -15.42 56.03
N ILE A 17 -26.68 -14.87 56.01
CA ILE A 17 -25.55 -15.27 55.11
C ILE A 17 -24.33 -15.77 55.93
N VAL A 18 -23.30 -16.31 55.24
CA VAL A 18 -21.90 -16.67 55.64
C VAL A 18 -21.79 -17.97 56.49
N VAL A 19 -20.86 -18.94 56.30
CA VAL A 19 -19.44 -18.93 55.85
C VAL A 19 -18.98 -20.23 55.11
N CYS A 20 -18.39 -20.05 53.92
CA CYS A 20 -17.26 -20.74 53.22
C CYS A 20 -17.09 -22.28 52.98
N PHE A 21 -16.47 -22.54 51.80
CA PHE A 21 -15.78 -23.73 51.25
C PHE A 21 -16.61 -25.02 51.02
N SER A 22 -16.47 -25.72 49.88
CA SER A 22 -15.30 -25.88 49.01
C SER A 22 -15.57 -25.75 47.49
N LEU A 23 -14.54 -25.38 46.73
CA LEU A 23 -14.53 -25.45 45.25
C LEU A 23 -14.14 -26.86 44.78
N SER A 24 -14.78 -27.37 43.71
CA SER A 24 -14.09 -28.13 42.64
C SER A 24 -15.00 -28.40 41.43
N GLY A 25 -14.40 -28.52 40.24
CA GLY A 25 -14.89 -29.39 39.16
C GLY A 25 -16.05 -28.88 38.29
N GLY A 26 -15.79 -27.92 37.40
CA GLY A 26 -16.78 -27.41 36.42
C GLY A 26 -16.19 -27.02 35.06
N LEU A 27 -15.08 -27.63 34.64
CA LEU A 27 -14.47 -27.41 33.32
C LEU A 27 -15.32 -28.04 32.20
N LEU A 28 -16.39 -27.33 31.80
CA LEU A 28 -17.01 -27.56 30.49
C LEU A 28 -16.02 -27.09 29.42
N GLY A 29 -15.33 -28.07 28.80
CA GLY A 29 -14.43 -27.78 27.69
C GLY A 29 -15.19 -27.12 26.54
N GLN A 30 -14.93 -25.83 26.32
CA GLN A 30 -15.31 -25.17 25.08
C GLN A 30 -14.66 -25.93 23.93
N LYS A 31 -15.46 -26.60 23.10
CA LYS A 31 -14.97 -27.12 21.82
C LYS A 31 -14.45 -25.93 21.03
N ALA A 32 -13.19 -25.97 20.62
CA ALA A 32 -12.59 -24.94 19.77
C ALA A 32 -13.50 -24.72 18.54
N THR A 33 -14.01 -23.50 18.40
CA THR A 33 -14.80 -23.11 17.24
C THR A 33 -13.90 -23.10 16.02
N LYS A 34 -14.37 -23.71 14.92
CA LYS A 34 -13.62 -23.66 13.66
C LYS A 34 -13.50 -22.20 13.19
N PRO A 35 -12.36 -21.78 12.61
CA PRO A 35 -12.21 -20.47 11.98
C PRO A 35 -13.32 -20.20 10.95
N PHE A 36 -13.75 -18.94 10.86
CA PHE A 36 -14.75 -18.46 9.90
C PHE A 36 -14.14 -17.43 8.94
N ARG A 37 -14.69 -17.29 7.72
CA ARG A 37 -14.19 -16.39 6.69
C ARG A 37 -15.07 -15.14 6.55
N VAL A 38 -14.44 -13.98 6.45
CA VAL A 38 -15.06 -12.68 6.11
C VAL A 38 -14.45 -12.21 4.78
N GLN A 39 -15.28 -11.73 3.84
CA GLN A 39 -14.89 -11.51 2.43
C GLN A 39 -15.13 -10.10 1.86
N SER A 40 -15.72 -9.17 2.62
CA SER A 40 -15.75 -7.74 2.30
C SER A 40 -16.30 -6.97 3.52
N THR A 41 -15.95 -5.69 3.67
CA THR A 41 -16.60 -4.76 4.62
C THR A 41 -17.60 -3.87 3.90
N ASP A 42 -18.82 -3.76 4.44
CA ASP A 42 -19.85 -2.83 3.95
C ASP A 42 -19.30 -1.39 3.82
N PRO A 43 -19.39 -0.76 2.64
CA PRO A 43 -18.86 0.58 2.39
C PRO A 43 -19.48 1.66 3.30
N ALA A 44 -20.72 1.49 3.76
CA ALA A 44 -21.35 2.41 4.70
C ALA A 44 -20.70 2.34 6.10
N LEU A 45 -20.22 1.16 6.50
CA LEU A 45 -19.45 1.01 7.74
C LEU A 45 -18.07 1.67 7.63
N ARG A 46 -17.44 1.67 6.46
CA ARG A 46 -16.16 2.37 6.22
C ARG A 46 -16.32 3.88 6.38
N LEU A 47 -17.35 4.49 5.78
CA LEU A 47 -17.63 5.92 5.94
C LEU A 47 -17.98 6.29 7.40
N LYS A 48 -18.87 5.52 8.05
CA LYS A 48 -19.22 5.73 9.46
C LYS A 48 -18.02 5.56 10.40
N GLY A 49 -17.13 4.63 10.10
CA GLY A 49 -15.87 4.42 10.82
C GLY A 49 -14.93 5.62 10.68
N PHE A 50 -14.82 6.20 9.48
CA PHE A 50 -14.08 7.43 9.26
C PHE A 50 -14.68 8.64 10.01
N GLU A 51 -16.01 8.84 9.98
CA GLU A 51 -16.68 9.88 10.77
C GLU A 51 -16.39 9.73 12.28
N SER A 52 -16.48 8.49 12.78
CA SER A 52 -16.18 8.15 14.17
C SER A 52 -14.70 8.40 14.52
N ALA A 53 -13.77 8.16 13.59
CA ALA A 53 -12.35 8.50 13.75
C ALA A 53 -12.14 10.02 13.84
N LEU A 54 -12.83 10.83 13.02
CA LEU A 54 -12.76 12.29 13.11
C LEU A 54 -13.27 12.81 14.47
N ASP A 55 -14.33 12.22 15.03
CA ASP A 55 -14.83 12.60 16.36
C ASP A 55 -13.93 12.10 17.50
N MET A 56 -13.34 10.91 17.36
CA MET A 56 -12.30 10.43 18.28
C MET A 56 -11.07 11.34 18.28
N ALA A 57 -10.65 11.86 17.12
CA ALA A 57 -9.54 12.82 17.04
C ALA A 57 -9.87 14.14 17.77
N LYS A 58 -11.10 14.66 17.64
CA LYS A 58 -11.55 15.89 18.34
C LYS A 58 -11.64 15.71 19.87
N SER A 59 -11.98 14.51 20.33
CA SER A 59 -12.13 14.17 21.76
C SER A 59 -10.86 13.60 22.41
N SER A 60 -9.87 13.16 21.64
CA SER A 60 -8.64 12.54 22.14
C SER A 60 -7.93 13.41 23.19
N PRO A 61 -7.43 12.82 24.30
CA PRO A 61 -6.57 13.52 25.26
C PRO A 61 -5.21 13.91 24.65
N PHE A 62 -4.82 13.33 23.52
CA PHE A 62 -3.56 13.60 22.85
C PHE A 62 -3.67 14.57 21.66
N LYS A 63 -4.84 15.17 21.42
CA LYS A 63 -5.08 16.08 20.27
C LYS A 63 -4.19 17.34 20.23
N THR A 64 -3.55 17.70 21.34
CA THR A 64 -2.57 18.80 21.41
C THR A 64 -1.12 18.33 21.21
N LEU A 65 -0.87 17.02 21.17
CA LEU A 65 0.44 16.48 20.81
C LEU A 65 0.61 16.53 19.30
N ASN A 66 1.80 16.97 18.87
CA ASN A 66 2.16 17.10 17.47
C ASN A 66 3.29 16.14 17.10
N TRP A 67 3.04 15.31 16.11
CA TRP A 67 4.07 14.55 15.41
C TRP A 67 4.98 15.51 14.64
N SER A 68 6.28 15.21 14.62
CA SER A 68 7.27 15.93 13.83
C SER A 68 7.69 15.08 12.63
N HIS A 69 7.49 15.57 11.40
CA HIS A 69 8.09 14.93 10.21
C HIS A 69 9.61 14.99 10.35
N ILE A 70 10.28 13.82 10.29
CA ILE A 70 11.74 13.72 10.43
C ILE A 70 12.45 13.48 9.09
N GLY A 71 11.72 13.20 8.02
CA GLY A 71 12.28 13.06 6.67
C GLY A 71 11.81 11.80 5.93
N PRO A 72 12.41 11.51 4.77
CA PRO A 72 13.49 12.27 4.11
C PRO A 72 13.08 13.68 3.66
N THR A 73 14.07 14.58 3.54
CA THR A 73 13.92 15.91 2.90
C THR A 73 14.63 15.97 1.54
N ASN A 74 14.84 14.81 0.91
CA ASN A 74 15.61 14.64 -0.32
C ASN A 74 15.07 13.54 -1.24
N VAL A 75 13.96 12.90 -0.87
CA VAL A 75 13.29 11.86 -1.65
C VAL A 75 11.77 12.02 -1.56
N SER A 76 11.10 11.90 -2.70
CA SER A 76 9.64 11.91 -2.83
C SER A 76 9.11 10.47 -3.01
N GLY A 77 7.94 10.28 -3.62
CA GLY A 77 7.33 8.95 -3.82
C GLY A 77 6.27 8.95 -4.92
N ARG A 78 5.57 7.83 -5.11
CA ARG A 78 4.70 7.58 -6.27
C ARG A 78 3.59 8.60 -6.42
N SER A 79 3.62 9.28 -7.57
CA SER A 79 2.49 10.04 -8.10
C SER A 79 1.74 9.22 -9.14
N THR A 80 0.42 9.17 -9.04
CA THR A 80 -0.44 8.36 -9.92
C THR A 80 -1.02 9.15 -11.08
N ASP A 81 -1.29 10.45 -10.88
CA ASP A 81 -1.91 11.32 -11.90
C ASP A 81 -1.65 12.83 -11.63
N ILE A 82 -1.97 13.70 -12.59
CA ILE A 82 -1.79 15.17 -12.51
C ILE A 82 -2.95 15.90 -13.18
N ALA A 83 -3.50 16.91 -12.50
CA ALA A 83 -4.36 17.90 -13.12
C ALA A 83 -3.71 19.29 -13.12
N VAL A 84 -3.72 19.98 -14.25
CA VAL A 84 -3.13 21.32 -14.41
C VAL A 84 -4.18 22.31 -14.90
N VAL A 85 -4.21 23.50 -14.29
CA VAL A 85 -5.11 24.57 -14.71
C VAL A 85 -4.59 25.21 -16.01
N ALA A 86 -5.41 25.16 -17.06
CA ALA A 86 -5.18 25.76 -18.36
C ALA A 86 -6.33 26.71 -18.76
N PRO A 87 -6.08 27.76 -19.56
CA PRO A 87 -4.77 28.21 -20.04
C PRO A 87 -3.87 28.72 -18.89
N ARG A 88 -2.56 28.84 -19.15
CA ARG A 88 -1.60 29.28 -18.13
C ARG A 88 -1.95 30.67 -17.56
N GLY A 89 -1.96 30.78 -16.23
CA GLY A 89 -2.04 32.07 -15.54
C GLY A 89 -0.69 32.80 -15.49
N LYS A 90 -0.41 33.49 -14.37
CA LYS A 90 0.96 33.99 -14.07
C LYS A 90 1.99 32.85 -13.93
N SER A 91 1.49 31.69 -13.55
CA SER A 91 2.16 30.42 -13.34
C SER A 91 1.11 29.32 -13.52
N TYR A 92 1.51 28.09 -13.82
CA TYR A 92 0.58 26.96 -13.74
C TYR A 92 0.20 26.68 -12.28
N THR A 93 -1.09 26.44 -12.06
CA THR A 93 -1.56 25.77 -10.86
C THR A 93 -1.64 24.27 -11.17
N ILE A 94 -0.91 23.47 -10.40
CA ILE A 94 -0.76 22.02 -10.62
C ILE A 94 -1.25 21.30 -9.38
N TYR A 95 -2.06 20.26 -9.59
CA TYR A 95 -2.49 19.33 -8.57
C TYR A 95 -1.85 17.96 -8.86
N ALA A 96 -1.08 17.44 -7.91
CA ALA A 96 -0.45 16.13 -7.97
C ALA A 96 -1.27 15.12 -7.16
N ALA A 97 -1.77 14.08 -7.82
CA ALA A 97 -2.38 12.92 -7.17
C ALA A 97 -1.28 11.91 -6.81
N THR A 98 -1.24 11.49 -5.55
CA THR A 98 -0.20 10.58 -5.06
C THR A 98 -0.78 9.26 -4.59
N ALA A 99 0.00 8.18 -4.72
CA ALA A 99 -0.43 6.80 -4.50
C ALA A 99 -1.16 6.59 -3.16
N SER A 100 -0.63 7.18 -2.09
CA SER A 100 -1.12 7.03 -0.72
C SER A 100 -1.01 8.30 0.14
N GLY A 101 -0.35 9.34 -0.38
CA GLY A 101 -0.07 10.61 0.30
C GLY A 101 -1.10 11.73 0.06
N GLY A 102 -2.24 11.42 -0.57
CA GLY A 102 -3.28 12.40 -0.88
C GLY A 102 -3.03 13.24 -2.14
N VAL A 103 -3.71 14.38 -2.24
CA VAL A 103 -3.52 15.36 -3.33
C VAL A 103 -2.78 16.59 -2.81
N TRP A 104 -1.81 17.05 -3.60
CA TRP A 104 -0.99 18.22 -3.33
C TRP A 104 -1.17 19.29 -4.40
N LYS A 105 -1.13 20.56 -4.00
CA LYS A 105 -1.29 21.72 -4.88
C LYS A 105 -0.05 22.59 -4.88
N THR A 106 0.33 23.10 -6.04
CA THR A 106 1.22 24.25 -6.20
C THR A 106 0.55 25.31 -7.05
N VAL A 107 0.77 26.58 -6.71
CA VAL A 107 0.36 27.76 -7.52
C VAL A 107 1.58 28.50 -8.10
N ASN A 108 2.79 27.97 -7.88
CA ASN A 108 4.07 28.60 -8.20
C ASN A 108 5.07 27.61 -8.83
N GLU A 109 4.55 26.72 -9.69
CA GLU A 109 5.31 25.77 -10.50
C GLU A 109 6.30 24.93 -9.65
N GLY A 110 5.79 24.40 -8.55
CA GLY A 110 6.47 23.47 -7.65
C GLY A 110 7.53 24.11 -6.74
N THR A 111 7.53 25.42 -6.58
CA THR A 111 8.39 26.09 -5.58
C THR A 111 7.93 25.78 -4.16
N THR A 112 6.62 25.68 -3.95
CA THR A 112 5.99 25.16 -2.72
C THR A 112 4.82 24.24 -3.07
N TRP A 113 4.66 23.17 -2.30
CA TRP A 113 3.54 22.24 -2.37
C TRP A 113 2.75 22.25 -1.07
N GLU A 114 1.42 22.31 -1.17
CA GLU A 114 0.48 22.30 -0.05
C GLU A 114 -0.44 21.07 -0.16
N PRO A 115 -0.65 20.28 0.90
CA PRO A 115 -1.60 19.18 0.86
C PRO A 115 -3.02 19.75 0.87
N VAL A 116 -3.84 19.35 -0.11
CA VAL A 116 -5.23 19.79 -0.26
C VAL A 116 -6.24 18.68 -0.03
N PHE A 117 -5.82 17.40 -0.10
CA PHE A 117 -6.66 16.25 0.20
C PHE A 117 -5.88 15.24 1.05
N GLU A 118 -5.92 15.39 2.38
CA GLU A 118 -5.20 14.50 3.33
C GLU A 118 -6.06 14.06 4.54
N ARG A 119 -7.38 14.28 4.49
CA ARG A 119 -8.35 13.92 5.54
C ARG A 119 -9.65 13.38 4.94
N ALA A 120 -9.56 12.16 4.42
CA ALA A 120 -10.65 11.40 3.82
C ALA A 120 -10.62 9.94 4.29
N ALA A 121 -11.66 9.16 4.01
CA ALA A 121 -11.73 7.73 4.36
C ALA A 121 -10.67 6.87 3.63
N SER A 122 -10.06 7.39 2.58
CA SER A 122 -8.82 6.89 1.98
C SER A 122 -8.08 8.08 1.35
N THR A 123 -6.76 8.14 1.53
CA THR A 123 -5.87 9.11 0.87
C THR A 123 -5.09 8.50 -0.28
N ALA A 124 -5.42 7.25 -0.66
CA ALA A 124 -4.92 6.66 -1.88
C ALA A 124 -5.65 7.24 -3.08
N ILE A 125 -4.92 7.74 -4.09
CA ILE A 125 -5.51 8.44 -5.23
C ILE A 125 -5.23 7.66 -6.51
N GLY A 126 -6.28 7.38 -7.29
CA GLY A 126 -6.17 6.77 -8.61
C GLY A 126 -6.19 7.78 -9.75
N ASP A 127 -6.94 8.88 -9.60
CA ASP A 127 -7.14 9.88 -10.66
C ASP A 127 -7.60 11.24 -10.11
N ILE A 128 -7.29 12.34 -10.82
CA ILE A 128 -7.74 13.69 -10.50
C ILE A 128 -8.15 14.49 -11.76
N ALA A 129 -9.36 15.07 -11.73
CA ALA A 129 -9.89 15.87 -12.84
C ALA A 129 -10.31 17.29 -12.44
N LEU A 130 -10.12 18.23 -13.36
CA LEU A 130 -10.56 19.62 -13.27
C LEU A 130 -11.76 19.86 -14.20
N ALA A 131 -12.69 20.73 -13.81
CA ALA A 131 -13.65 21.28 -14.76
C ALA A 131 -13.00 22.42 -15.59
N SER A 132 -12.96 22.26 -16.91
CA SER A 132 -12.47 23.30 -17.85
C SER A 132 -13.23 24.62 -17.75
N THR A 133 -14.50 24.59 -17.35
CA THR A 133 -15.35 25.79 -17.18
C THR A 133 -15.10 26.53 -15.87
N ASN A 134 -14.56 25.85 -14.85
CA ASN A 134 -14.21 26.45 -13.57
C ASN A 134 -13.15 25.60 -12.84
N PRO A 135 -11.87 26.01 -12.84
CA PRO A 135 -10.77 25.24 -12.24
C PRO A 135 -10.79 25.19 -10.70
N ASP A 136 -11.73 25.86 -10.03
CA ASP A 136 -12.00 25.62 -8.60
C ASP A 136 -12.84 24.35 -8.37
N ILE A 137 -13.49 23.80 -9.41
CA ILE A 137 -14.21 22.52 -9.34
C ILE A 137 -13.23 21.39 -9.67
N LEU A 138 -12.96 20.56 -8.66
CA LEU A 138 -12.09 19.38 -8.75
C LEU A 138 -12.87 18.12 -8.40
N TRP A 139 -12.44 17.02 -9.01
CA TRP A 139 -12.90 15.68 -8.69
C TRP A 139 -11.70 14.77 -8.42
N VAL A 140 -11.78 13.99 -7.35
CA VAL A 140 -10.71 13.08 -6.91
C VAL A 140 -11.27 11.68 -6.76
N GLY A 141 -10.68 10.74 -7.50
CA GLY A 141 -10.98 9.32 -7.46
C GLY A 141 -10.02 8.62 -6.51
N THR A 142 -10.55 8.01 -5.45
CA THR A 142 -9.69 7.30 -4.49
C THR A 142 -9.47 5.83 -4.88
N GLY A 143 -8.32 5.28 -4.49
CA GLY A 143 -7.87 3.92 -4.75
C GLY A 143 -7.05 3.80 -6.02
N GLU A 144 -5.82 3.29 -5.88
CA GLU A 144 -4.84 3.23 -6.98
C GLU A 144 -5.28 2.25 -8.09
N ALA A 145 -5.21 2.69 -9.35
CA ALA A 145 -5.41 1.83 -10.52
C ALA A 145 -4.15 1.07 -10.96
N ASN A 146 -2.99 1.40 -10.39
CA ASN A 146 -1.69 0.82 -10.71
C ASN A 146 -1.44 -0.37 -9.77
N ILE A 147 -2.13 -1.47 -10.06
CA ILE A 147 -2.28 -2.60 -9.13
C ILE A 147 -0.95 -3.28 -8.85
N PHE A 148 -0.59 -3.30 -7.56
CA PHE A 148 0.65 -3.87 -7.08
C PHE A 148 0.46 -4.55 -5.72
N ARG A 149 1.53 -5.09 -5.14
CA ARG A 149 1.44 -5.71 -3.80
C ARG A 149 1.27 -4.68 -2.65
N SER A 150 1.55 -3.41 -2.93
CA SER A 150 1.44 -2.26 -2.03
C SER A 150 0.32 -1.27 -2.39
N SER A 151 -0.40 -1.45 -3.51
CA SER A 151 -1.49 -0.55 -3.91
C SER A 151 -2.60 -0.52 -2.88
N GLN A 152 -3.20 0.65 -2.64
CA GLN A 152 -4.13 0.90 -1.55
C GLN A 152 -5.56 1.13 -2.06
N ALA A 153 -6.54 0.59 -1.33
CA ALA A 153 -7.95 0.70 -1.68
C ALA A 153 -8.54 2.08 -1.34
N GLY A 154 -9.34 2.59 -2.26
CA GLY A 154 -10.13 3.82 -2.15
C GLY A 154 -11.43 3.62 -1.40
N CYS A 155 -12.18 4.72 -1.29
CA CYS A 155 -13.56 4.76 -0.80
C CYS A 155 -14.38 5.74 -1.66
N GLY A 156 -14.40 5.53 -2.97
CA GLY A 156 -15.19 6.28 -3.93
C GLY A 156 -14.60 7.63 -4.38
N ILE A 157 -15.49 8.58 -4.67
CA ILE A 157 -15.18 9.85 -5.35
C ILE A 157 -15.52 11.06 -4.47
N TYR A 158 -14.67 12.08 -4.53
CA TYR A 158 -14.83 13.35 -3.81
C TYR A 158 -14.86 14.54 -4.77
N LYS A 159 -15.61 15.59 -4.42
CA LYS A 159 -15.70 16.86 -5.16
C LYS A 159 -15.26 18.02 -4.30
N SER A 160 -14.45 18.92 -4.86
CA SER A 160 -14.23 20.26 -4.34
C SER A 160 -14.87 21.29 -5.27
N ALA A 161 -15.25 22.45 -4.73
CA ALA A 161 -15.78 23.59 -5.48
C ALA A 161 -15.08 24.92 -5.14
N ASP A 162 -13.94 24.85 -4.43
CA ASP A 162 -13.19 26.00 -3.92
C ASP A 162 -11.67 25.90 -4.15
N GLY A 163 -11.26 25.07 -5.12
CA GLY A 163 -9.86 24.85 -5.48
C GLY A 163 -9.12 23.91 -4.53
N GLY A 164 -9.83 23.00 -3.87
CA GLY A 164 -9.29 21.96 -2.99
C GLY A 164 -9.24 22.31 -1.51
N LYS A 165 -9.90 23.39 -1.05
CA LYS A 165 -9.92 23.77 0.37
C LYS A 165 -10.92 22.94 1.17
N THR A 166 -12.07 22.61 0.56
CA THR A 166 -13.08 21.71 1.12
C THR A 166 -13.47 20.63 0.12
N TRP A 167 -13.89 19.47 0.64
CA TRP A 167 -14.25 18.29 -0.13
C TRP A 167 -15.53 17.66 0.41
N ALA A 168 -16.44 17.29 -0.49
CA ALA A 168 -17.59 16.45 -0.21
C ALA A 168 -17.38 15.05 -0.78
N HIS A 169 -17.79 14.02 -0.04
CA HIS A 169 -17.90 12.67 -0.59
C HIS A 169 -19.13 12.60 -1.50
N MET A 170 -18.98 12.01 -2.68
CA MET A 170 -19.99 12.01 -3.74
C MET A 170 -20.43 10.61 -4.13
N GLY A 171 -20.29 9.61 -3.25
CA GLY A 171 -20.69 8.23 -3.51
C GLY A 171 -19.61 7.34 -4.13
N LEU A 172 -20.05 6.25 -4.77
CA LEU A 172 -19.19 5.18 -5.33
C LEU A 172 -18.23 4.53 -4.30
N SER A 173 -18.57 4.54 -3.02
CA SER A 173 -17.70 4.10 -1.90
C SER A 173 -17.12 2.70 -2.02
N ASP A 174 -17.78 1.82 -2.77
CA ASP A 174 -17.52 0.38 -2.89
C ASP A 174 -16.73 0.02 -4.17
N THR A 175 -16.31 1.00 -4.98
CA THR A 175 -15.55 0.71 -6.20
C THR A 175 -14.12 0.26 -5.91
N ASN A 176 -13.58 0.59 -4.73
CA ASN A 176 -12.20 0.43 -4.24
C ASN A 176 -11.05 0.96 -5.13
N THR A 177 -11.27 1.19 -6.43
CA THR A 177 -10.28 1.68 -7.39
C THR A 177 -10.98 2.52 -8.46
N ILE A 178 -10.69 3.82 -8.48
CA ILE A 178 -11.06 4.73 -9.58
C ILE A 178 -9.86 4.91 -10.50
N ALA A 179 -10.04 4.67 -11.80
CA ALA A 179 -8.96 4.70 -12.78
C ALA A 179 -8.96 5.95 -13.67
N ARG A 180 -10.14 6.54 -13.95
CA ARG A 180 -10.29 7.84 -14.64
C ARG A 180 -11.54 8.58 -14.20
N ILE A 181 -11.46 9.91 -14.28
CA ILE A 181 -12.57 10.84 -14.18
C ILE A 181 -12.52 11.77 -15.39
N VAL A 182 -13.64 11.88 -16.11
CA VAL A 182 -13.79 12.82 -17.23
C VAL A 182 -14.95 13.76 -16.95
N VAL A 183 -14.65 15.05 -16.80
CA VAL A 183 -15.62 16.12 -16.60
C VAL A 183 -16.07 16.67 -17.95
N HIS A 184 -17.37 16.85 -18.16
CA HIS A 184 -17.92 17.34 -19.42
C HIS A 184 -17.50 18.80 -19.70
N PRO A 185 -16.92 19.11 -20.87
CA PRO A 185 -16.15 20.34 -21.09
C PRO A 185 -16.95 21.65 -21.06
N GLN A 186 -18.29 21.59 -21.13
CA GLN A 186 -19.19 22.75 -20.97
C GLN A 186 -20.19 22.63 -19.81
N ASN A 187 -20.17 21.54 -19.03
CA ASN A 187 -21.10 21.34 -17.92
C ASN A 187 -20.45 20.56 -16.76
N PRO A 188 -19.98 21.23 -15.69
CA PRO A 188 -19.25 20.59 -14.60
C PRO A 188 -20.08 19.64 -13.73
N ASP A 189 -21.40 19.58 -13.94
CA ASP A 189 -22.29 18.64 -13.25
C ASP A 189 -22.49 17.31 -14.00
N VAL A 190 -22.01 17.21 -15.25
CA VAL A 190 -21.93 15.94 -15.99
C VAL A 190 -20.50 15.39 -15.89
N VAL A 191 -20.35 14.24 -15.23
CA VAL A 191 -19.05 13.60 -15.00
C VAL A 191 -19.16 12.11 -15.22
N TYR A 192 -18.14 11.54 -15.86
CA TYR A 192 -17.98 10.12 -16.10
C TYR A 192 -16.80 9.58 -15.29
N VAL A 193 -16.93 8.38 -14.75
CA VAL A 193 -15.94 7.75 -13.86
C VAL A 193 -15.69 6.32 -14.32
N ALA A 194 -14.45 6.01 -14.68
CA ALA A 194 -14.00 4.64 -14.92
C ALA A 194 -13.60 4.00 -13.58
N ALA A 195 -14.39 3.06 -13.11
CA ALA A 195 -14.11 2.26 -11.93
C ALA A 195 -13.57 0.89 -12.35
N SER A 196 -12.39 0.54 -11.86
CA SER A 196 -11.81 -0.79 -12.11
C SER A 196 -12.33 -1.87 -11.17
N GLY A 197 -12.94 -1.50 -10.05
CA GLY A 197 -13.47 -2.44 -9.05
C GLY A 197 -12.40 -3.00 -8.11
N HIS A 198 -12.85 -3.84 -7.17
CA HIS A 198 -11.99 -4.52 -6.19
C HIS A 198 -10.79 -5.20 -6.84
N GLU A 199 -9.63 -5.14 -6.19
CA GLU A 199 -8.40 -5.79 -6.68
C GLU A 199 -8.41 -7.31 -6.43
N TRP A 200 -8.85 -7.73 -5.25
CA TRP A 200 -8.63 -9.07 -4.70
C TRP A 200 -9.86 -9.99 -4.77
N THR A 201 -11.05 -9.41 -4.86
CA THR A 201 -12.33 -10.12 -4.93
C THR A 201 -13.14 -9.74 -6.17
N ASP A 202 -14.11 -10.59 -6.51
CA ASP A 202 -15.12 -10.30 -7.52
C ASP A 202 -16.11 -9.26 -6.97
N SER A 203 -16.53 -8.29 -7.79
CA SER A 203 -17.39 -7.16 -7.39
C SER A 203 -18.18 -6.64 -8.59
N ALA A 204 -19.45 -6.25 -8.41
CA ALA A 204 -20.22 -5.64 -9.49
C ALA A 204 -19.91 -4.14 -9.67
N GLU A 205 -19.19 -3.53 -8.71
CA GLU A 205 -19.01 -2.10 -8.50
C GLU A 205 -17.85 -1.54 -9.35
N ARG A 206 -17.97 -1.80 -10.65
CA ARG A 206 -16.96 -1.57 -11.69
C ARG A 206 -17.62 -1.27 -13.03
N GLY A 207 -16.83 -0.72 -13.95
CA GLY A 207 -17.30 -0.24 -15.25
C GLY A 207 -17.28 1.28 -15.33
N VAL A 208 -18.09 1.87 -16.22
CA VAL A 208 -18.23 3.33 -16.31
C VAL A 208 -19.48 3.77 -15.58
N PHE A 209 -19.33 4.71 -14.66
CA PHE A 209 -20.42 5.40 -13.98
C PHE A 209 -20.56 6.82 -14.54
N LYS A 210 -21.78 7.36 -14.53
CA LYS A 210 -22.10 8.72 -14.97
C LYS A 210 -22.96 9.43 -13.94
N THR A 211 -22.66 10.69 -13.67
CA THR A 211 -23.59 11.63 -13.02
C THR A 211 -23.96 12.74 -14.01
N ALA A 212 -25.13 13.36 -13.80
CA ALA A 212 -25.61 14.53 -14.54
C ALA A 212 -26.19 15.62 -13.62
N ASP A 213 -26.04 15.46 -12.30
CA ASP A 213 -26.57 16.36 -11.27
C ASP A 213 -25.48 16.85 -10.29
N GLY A 214 -24.22 16.72 -10.70
CA GLY A 214 -23.06 17.16 -9.93
C GLY A 214 -22.59 16.15 -8.88
N GLY A 215 -22.95 14.87 -9.02
CA GLY A 215 -22.51 13.74 -8.18
C GLY A 215 -23.50 13.30 -7.11
N LYS A 216 -24.75 13.78 -7.14
CA LYS A 216 -25.79 13.40 -6.17
C LYS A 216 -26.37 12.03 -6.51
N THR A 217 -26.47 11.70 -7.80
CA THR A 217 -26.84 10.37 -8.30
C THR A 217 -25.85 9.86 -9.34
N TRP A 218 -25.75 8.53 -9.45
CA TRP A 218 -24.86 7.83 -10.38
C TRP A 218 -25.60 6.73 -11.12
N GLU A 219 -25.43 6.68 -12.44
CA GLU A 219 -25.89 5.63 -13.33
C GLU A 219 -24.70 4.77 -13.78
N LYS A 220 -24.81 3.43 -13.70
CA LYS A 220 -23.79 2.50 -14.20
C LYS A 220 -24.03 2.30 -15.71
N VAL A 221 -23.33 3.08 -16.54
CA VAL A 221 -23.58 3.21 -17.98
C VAL A 221 -22.82 2.22 -18.87
N LEU A 222 -21.73 1.63 -18.37
CA LEU A 222 -21.06 0.49 -19.02
C LEU A 222 -20.69 -0.55 -17.96
N TYR A 223 -21.17 -1.79 -18.13
CA TYR A 223 -20.87 -2.93 -17.25
C TYR A 223 -20.80 -4.21 -18.09
N LEU A 224 -19.89 -5.13 -17.74
CA LEU A 224 -19.71 -6.39 -18.45
C LEU A 224 -19.86 -7.60 -17.52
N ASN A 225 -19.14 -7.65 -16.40
CA ASN A 225 -19.21 -8.69 -15.37
C ASN A 225 -18.40 -8.28 -14.13
N GLU A 226 -18.49 -9.11 -13.09
CA GLU A 226 -17.87 -8.91 -11.75
C GLU A 226 -16.32 -8.91 -11.72
N ARG A 227 -15.67 -9.22 -12.85
CA ARG A 227 -14.20 -9.24 -13.03
C ARG A 227 -13.68 -8.23 -14.04
N THR A 228 -14.56 -7.50 -14.73
CA THR A 228 -14.18 -6.61 -15.84
C THR A 228 -14.61 -5.18 -15.56
N GLY A 229 -13.64 -4.33 -15.24
CA GLY A 229 -13.85 -2.92 -14.93
C GLY A 229 -13.32 -2.00 -16.02
N ALA A 230 -13.70 -0.71 -15.96
CA ALA A 230 -13.10 0.29 -16.82
C ALA A 230 -11.74 0.73 -16.24
N ILE A 231 -10.74 0.88 -17.10
CA ILE A 231 -9.34 1.17 -16.69
C ILE A 231 -8.79 2.44 -17.35
N ASP A 232 -9.42 2.92 -18.43
CA ASP A 232 -9.13 4.22 -19.04
C ASP A 232 -10.38 4.76 -19.75
N LEU A 233 -10.48 6.08 -19.92
CA LEU A 233 -11.66 6.78 -20.45
C LEU A 233 -11.25 8.12 -21.04
N VAL A 234 -11.63 8.37 -22.29
CA VAL A 234 -11.37 9.64 -23.00
C VAL A 234 -12.62 10.11 -23.76
N MET A 235 -12.84 11.43 -23.76
CA MET A 235 -13.95 12.08 -24.47
C MET A 235 -13.41 12.80 -25.71
N ASP A 236 -14.18 12.78 -26.80
CA ASP A 236 -13.87 13.56 -27.99
C ASP A 236 -14.07 15.07 -27.69
N PRO A 237 -13.03 15.92 -27.76
CA PRO A 237 -13.16 17.34 -27.44
C PRO A 237 -14.01 18.12 -28.45
N SER A 238 -14.29 17.56 -29.64
CA SER A 238 -15.19 18.12 -30.65
C SER A 238 -16.64 17.67 -30.52
N ASP A 239 -16.90 16.59 -29.78
CA ASP A 239 -18.24 16.03 -29.56
C ASP A 239 -18.32 15.33 -28.19
N SER A 240 -18.86 16.01 -27.18
CA SER A 240 -19.00 15.45 -25.83
C SER A 240 -20.06 14.34 -25.70
N GLY A 241 -20.80 14.03 -26.78
CA GLY A 241 -21.59 12.81 -26.91
C GLY A 241 -20.72 11.58 -27.21
N THR A 242 -19.53 11.77 -27.78
CA THR A 242 -18.60 10.69 -28.13
C THR A 242 -17.56 10.46 -27.03
N LEU A 243 -17.54 9.25 -26.48
CA LEU A 243 -16.53 8.80 -25.52
C LEU A 243 -16.02 7.41 -25.87
N TYR A 244 -14.78 7.13 -25.48
CA TYR A 244 -14.13 5.84 -25.60
C TYR A 244 -13.72 5.37 -24.20
N ALA A 245 -14.08 4.14 -23.85
CA ALA A 245 -13.74 3.51 -22.58
C ALA A 245 -12.97 2.22 -22.85
N SER A 246 -11.84 2.02 -22.17
CA SER A 246 -11.15 0.73 -22.17
C SER A 246 -11.53 -0.08 -20.93
N THR A 247 -11.67 -1.39 -21.10
CA THR A 247 -11.98 -2.34 -20.04
C THR A 247 -10.86 -3.35 -19.87
N TRP A 248 -10.67 -3.81 -18.64
CA TRP A 248 -9.68 -4.83 -18.28
C TRP A 248 -10.32 -5.88 -17.37
N GLN A 249 -10.24 -7.14 -17.80
CA GLN A 249 -10.70 -8.29 -17.03
C GLN A 249 -9.57 -8.79 -16.12
N ARG A 250 -9.72 -8.66 -14.81
CA ARG A 250 -8.61 -8.85 -13.86
C ARG A 250 -9.01 -9.11 -12.40
N VAL A 251 -8.24 -9.98 -11.76
CA VAL A 251 -8.16 -10.19 -10.31
C VAL A 251 -6.69 -10.31 -9.92
N ARG A 252 -6.31 -9.83 -8.73
CA ARG A 252 -5.00 -10.07 -8.12
C ARG A 252 -5.12 -11.22 -7.12
N LEU A 253 -4.35 -12.28 -7.33
CA LEU A 253 -4.27 -13.39 -6.36
C LEU A 253 -3.10 -13.15 -5.40
N ARG A 254 -3.15 -13.75 -4.21
CA ARG A 254 -2.05 -13.61 -3.22
C ARG A 254 -0.72 -14.20 -3.72
N TRP A 255 -0.81 -15.18 -4.61
CA TRP A 255 0.31 -15.92 -5.20
C TRP A 255 0.58 -15.61 -6.69
N ASN A 256 -0.18 -14.71 -7.33
CA ASN A 256 0.05 -14.32 -8.73
C ASN A 256 -0.13 -12.82 -8.96
N ASP A 257 0.76 -12.24 -9.77
CA ASP A 257 0.53 -10.92 -10.37
C ASP A 257 -0.63 -10.97 -11.39
N PRO A 258 -1.39 -9.87 -11.59
CA PRO A 258 -2.49 -9.80 -12.53
C PRO A 258 -2.12 -10.33 -13.93
N ARG A 259 -3.00 -11.12 -14.53
CA ARG A 259 -2.82 -11.68 -15.88
C ARG A 259 -4.14 -12.08 -16.51
N ASN A 260 -4.10 -12.37 -17.80
CA ASN A 260 -5.19 -13.07 -18.47
C ASN A 260 -5.20 -14.55 -18.03
N PHE A 261 -6.17 -14.90 -17.18
CA PHE A 261 -6.44 -16.29 -16.82
C PHE A 261 -7.22 -17.01 -17.92
N PRO A 262 -7.20 -18.37 -17.98
CA PRO A 262 -7.99 -19.13 -18.95
C PRO A 262 -9.47 -18.72 -18.95
N GLY A 263 -10.00 -18.44 -20.14
CA GLY A 263 -11.38 -17.96 -20.33
C GLY A 263 -11.57 -16.44 -20.22
N TYR A 264 -10.55 -15.67 -19.82
CA TYR A 264 -10.62 -14.21 -19.88
C TYR A 264 -10.67 -13.76 -21.33
N SER A 265 -11.57 -12.84 -21.64
CA SER A 265 -11.82 -12.35 -23.01
C SER A 265 -12.50 -10.98 -23.08
N ALA A 266 -12.91 -10.41 -21.95
CA ALA A 266 -13.72 -9.20 -21.86
C ALA A 266 -12.91 -7.88 -21.80
N SER A 267 -11.58 -7.94 -21.78
CA SER A 267 -10.72 -6.76 -21.96
C SER A 267 -10.88 -6.21 -23.39
N GLY A 268 -11.07 -4.90 -23.57
CA GLY A 268 -11.27 -4.30 -24.88
C GLY A 268 -11.70 -2.83 -24.82
N ILE A 269 -11.93 -2.23 -25.99
CA ILE A 269 -12.34 -0.83 -26.14
C ILE A 269 -13.80 -0.75 -26.58
N PHE A 270 -14.53 0.18 -25.97
CA PHE A 270 -15.94 0.48 -26.24
C PHE A 270 -16.10 1.96 -26.57
N LYS A 271 -17.03 2.27 -27.48
CA LYS A 271 -17.36 3.61 -27.95
C LYS A 271 -18.84 3.90 -27.73
N THR A 272 -19.15 5.09 -27.23
CA THR A 272 -20.49 5.68 -27.25
C THR A 272 -20.48 6.92 -28.16
N THR A 273 -21.64 7.28 -28.70
CA THR A 273 -21.87 8.54 -29.44
C THR A 273 -23.17 9.22 -28.98
N ASP A 274 -23.70 8.84 -27.82
CA ASP A 274 -24.96 9.36 -27.25
C ASP A 274 -24.82 9.78 -25.77
N GLY A 275 -23.58 10.01 -25.32
CA GLY A 275 -23.23 10.33 -23.95
C GLY A 275 -23.33 9.14 -22.99
N GLY A 276 -23.06 7.93 -23.47
CA GLY A 276 -22.99 6.71 -22.66
C GLY A 276 -24.29 5.94 -22.49
N LYS A 277 -25.38 6.29 -23.19
CA LYS A 277 -26.64 5.51 -23.12
C LYS A 277 -26.51 4.18 -23.84
N THR A 278 -25.72 4.14 -24.92
CA THR A 278 -25.35 2.91 -25.63
C THR A 278 -23.85 2.86 -25.87
N TRP A 279 -23.31 1.64 -25.87
CA TRP A 279 -21.88 1.38 -26.08
C TRP A 279 -21.68 0.25 -27.11
N LYS A 280 -20.80 0.49 -28.08
CA LYS A 280 -20.40 -0.45 -29.13
C LYS A 280 -18.97 -0.92 -28.87
N SER A 281 -18.72 -2.23 -28.94
CA SER A 281 -17.36 -2.79 -28.98
C SER A 281 -16.67 -2.39 -30.29
N ILE A 282 -15.46 -1.81 -30.18
CA ILE A 282 -14.69 -1.28 -31.32
C ILE A 282 -13.27 -1.85 -31.33
N ASN A 283 -13.17 -3.18 -31.38
CA ASN A 283 -11.90 -3.92 -31.22
C ASN A 283 -11.31 -4.46 -32.55
N SER A 284 -11.79 -3.99 -33.70
CA SER A 284 -11.38 -4.52 -35.02
C SER A 284 -9.92 -4.18 -35.33
N GLY A 285 -9.05 -5.19 -35.44
CA GLY A 285 -7.61 -5.02 -35.67
C GLY A 285 -6.73 -5.06 -34.41
N LEU A 286 -7.34 -5.12 -33.22
CA LEU A 286 -6.63 -5.43 -31.97
C LEU A 286 -6.41 -6.96 -31.82
N PRO A 287 -5.49 -7.43 -30.96
CA PRO A 287 -5.34 -8.86 -30.65
C PRO A 287 -6.63 -9.44 -30.07
N ASP A 288 -6.80 -10.75 -30.14
CA ASP A 288 -7.93 -11.45 -29.51
C ASP A 288 -8.10 -11.08 -28.03
N GLY A 289 -9.34 -11.07 -27.54
CA GLY A 289 -9.64 -10.66 -26.16
C GLY A 289 -8.92 -11.47 -25.08
N GLN A 290 -8.54 -12.71 -25.39
CA GLN A 290 -7.76 -13.58 -24.51
C GLN A 290 -6.29 -13.12 -24.35
N GLN A 291 -5.82 -12.26 -25.26
CA GLN A 291 -4.45 -11.73 -25.28
C GLN A 291 -4.36 -10.24 -24.87
N ARG A 292 -5.49 -9.59 -24.58
CA ARG A 292 -5.53 -8.17 -24.17
C ARG A 292 -5.52 -8.01 -22.65
N GLY A 293 -4.46 -7.41 -22.11
CA GLY A 293 -4.32 -7.01 -20.71
C GLY A 293 -4.91 -5.64 -20.42
N ARG A 294 -4.19 -4.81 -19.65
CA ARG A 294 -4.52 -3.39 -19.46
C ARG A 294 -4.41 -2.66 -20.80
N ILE A 295 -5.35 -1.74 -21.06
CA ILE A 295 -5.37 -0.93 -22.27
C ILE A 295 -5.47 0.54 -21.88
N GLY A 296 -4.50 1.35 -22.31
CA GLY A 296 -4.55 2.81 -22.19
C GLY A 296 -4.93 3.44 -23.52
N ILE A 297 -5.71 4.52 -23.51
CA ILE A 297 -6.23 5.19 -24.72
C ILE A 297 -6.13 6.71 -24.63
N ASP A 298 -5.86 7.36 -25.76
CA ASP A 298 -5.92 8.83 -25.85
C ASP A 298 -6.16 9.33 -27.30
N VAL A 299 -6.73 10.52 -27.45
CA VAL A 299 -7.07 11.18 -28.73
C VAL A 299 -6.17 12.39 -29.00
N CYS A 300 -5.83 12.66 -30.26
CA CYS A 300 -5.25 13.96 -30.60
C CYS A 300 -6.34 15.04 -30.54
N GLN A 301 -6.21 16.04 -29.67
CA GLN A 301 -7.28 17.01 -29.43
C GLN A 301 -7.63 17.86 -30.67
N LYS A 302 -6.62 18.30 -31.44
CA LYS A 302 -6.85 19.01 -32.72
C LYS A 302 -7.27 18.11 -33.88
N LYS A 303 -7.15 16.79 -33.74
CA LYS A 303 -7.52 15.81 -34.78
C LYS A 303 -8.22 14.59 -34.17
N PRO A 304 -9.42 14.74 -33.59
CA PRO A 304 -10.08 13.70 -32.77
C PRO A 304 -10.60 12.48 -33.55
N ASN A 305 -10.36 12.42 -34.87
CA ASN A 305 -10.46 11.18 -35.63
C ASN A 305 -9.31 10.20 -35.30
N VAL A 306 -8.17 10.71 -34.83
CA VAL A 306 -6.99 9.92 -34.48
C VAL A 306 -7.04 9.54 -33.01
N LEU A 307 -7.08 8.24 -32.76
CA LEU A 307 -7.15 7.61 -31.45
C LEU A 307 -6.02 6.58 -31.35
N TYR A 308 -5.31 6.57 -30.23
CA TYR A 308 -4.26 5.60 -29.92
C TYR A 308 -4.70 4.65 -28.82
N ALA A 309 -4.20 3.41 -28.88
CA ALA A 309 -4.38 2.40 -27.86
C ALA A 309 -3.05 1.70 -27.55
N PHE A 310 -2.55 1.89 -26.34
CA PHE A 310 -1.53 1.05 -25.74
C PHE A 310 -2.20 -0.22 -25.23
N VAL A 311 -1.74 -1.39 -25.65
CA VAL A 311 -2.24 -2.70 -25.21
C VAL A 311 -1.08 -3.46 -24.57
N ASP A 312 -1.25 -3.84 -23.30
CA ASP A 312 -0.44 -4.87 -22.64
C ASP A 312 -0.81 -6.23 -23.25
N ASN A 313 0.01 -6.72 -24.19
CA ASN A 313 -0.32 -7.84 -25.07
C ASN A 313 0.33 -9.15 -24.57
N TYR A 314 -0.53 -10.08 -24.18
CA TYR A 314 -0.19 -11.39 -23.60
C TYR A 314 0.13 -12.47 -24.63
N GLU A 315 0.06 -12.17 -25.94
CA GLU A 315 0.58 -13.08 -26.97
C GLU A 315 2.06 -13.40 -26.66
N ILE A 316 2.42 -14.68 -26.62
CA ILE A 316 3.81 -15.08 -26.41
C ILE A 316 4.63 -14.68 -27.65
N ALA A 317 5.57 -13.75 -27.46
CA ALA A 317 6.52 -13.34 -28.50
C ALA A 317 7.59 -14.40 -28.73
N ARG A 318 8.11 -14.99 -27.64
CA ARG A 318 9.16 -16.02 -27.65
C ARG A 318 9.22 -16.79 -26.33
N GLN A 319 9.88 -17.94 -26.33
CA GLN A 319 10.30 -18.59 -25.09
C GLN A 319 11.60 -17.93 -24.57
N PRO A 320 11.85 -17.94 -23.25
CA PRO A 320 13.11 -17.46 -22.69
C PRO A 320 14.29 -18.33 -23.18
N ALA A 321 15.43 -17.71 -23.45
CA ALA A 321 16.69 -18.41 -23.66
C ALA A 321 17.14 -19.11 -22.36
N ALA A 322 18.16 -19.97 -22.43
CA ALA A 322 18.63 -20.72 -21.25
C ALA A 322 19.16 -19.76 -20.14
N GLU A 323 19.83 -18.70 -20.56
CA GLU A 323 20.31 -17.59 -19.74
C GLU A 323 19.19 -16.68 -19.20
N GLU A 324 18.01 -16.69 -19.82
CA GLU A 324 16.81 -15.97 -19.39
C GLU A 324 15.83 -16.87 -18.61
N GLY A 325 16.21 -18.12 -18.31
CA GLY A 325 15.36 -19.08 -17.60
C GLY A 325 14.97 -18.66 -16.17
N ARG A 326 15.52 -17.56 -15.66
CA ARG A 326 15.10 -16.89 -14.43
C ARG A 326 14.98 -15.37 -14.63
N ASP A 327 14.07 -14.76 -13.89
CA ASP A 327 13.87 -13.31 -13.86
C ASP A 327 14.89 -12.60 -12.95
N SER A 328 14.77 -11.26 -12.83
CA SER A 328 15.61 -10.42 -11.97
C SER A 328 15.55 -10.77 -10.48
N TYR A 329 14.57 -11.56 -10.05
CA TYR A 329 14.39 -12.04 -8.68
C TYR A 329 14.76 -13.53 -8.53
N GLY A 330 15.34 -14.14 -9.57
CA GLY A 330 15.73 -15.56 -9.57
C GLY A 330 14.56 -16.54 -9.73
N ARG A 331 13.33 -16.07 -9.99
CA ARG A 331 12.15 -16.92 -10.19
C ARG A 331 12.15 -17.51 -11.61
N PRO A 332 11.62 -18.72 -11.84
CA PRO A 332 11.56 -19.29 -13.20
C PRO A 332 10.79 -18.40 -14.17
N SER A 333 11.38 -18.10 -15.32
CA SER A 333 10.73 -17.31 -16.37
C SER A 333 9.69 -18.13 -17.14
N GLY A 334 8.52 -17.54 -17.38
CA GLY A 334 7.55 -18.08 -18.34
C GLY A 334 7.88 -17.67 -19.78
N GLY A 335 6.96 -17.98 -20.71
CA GLY A 335 7.03 -17.44 -22.07
C GLY A 335 7.00 -15.90 -22.05
N ILE A 336 7.86 -15.26 -22.82
CA ILE A 336 7.97 -13.80 -22.90
C ILE A 336 6.80 -13.28 -23.75
N ILE A 337 5.94 -12.47 -23.14
CA ILE A 337 4.81 -11.83 -23.82
C ILE A 337 5.30 -10.70 -24.74
N LYS A 338 4.49 -10.29 -25.72
CA LYS A 338 4.78 -9.08 -26.53
C LYS A 338 4.81 -7.82 -25.66
N GLY A 339 4.05 -7.79 -24.57
CA GLY A 339 4.01 -6.67 -23.64
C GLY A 339 3.47 -5.41 -24.32
N ALA A 340 4.19 -4.30 -24.21
CA ALA A 340 3.77 -3.02 -24.75
C ALA A 340 3.62 -3.03 -26.28
N THR A 341 2.38 -2.98 -26.77
CA THR A 341 2.07 -2.81 -28.20
C THR A 341 1.15 -1.61 -28.41
N LEU A 342 1.40 -0.83 -29.46
CA LEU A 342 0.69 0.41 -29.75
C LEU A 342 -0.08 0.31 -31.06
N TYR A 343 -1.35 0.65 -31.00
CA TYR A 343 -2.27 0.69 -32.13
C TYR A 343 -2.73 2.12 -32.37
N ARG A 344 -2.98 2.43 -33.65
CA ARG A 344 -3.55 3.70 -34.13
C ARG A 344 -4.85 3.41 -34.89
N SER A 345 -5.85 4.24 -34.67
CA SER A 345 -7.03 4.40 -35.52
C SER A 345 -7.02 5.83 -36.07
N ASP A 346 -7.41 6.00 -37.34
CA ASP A 346 -7.64 7.30 -38.00
C ASP A 346 -9.15 7.52 -38.31
N ASP A 347 -10.02 6.64 -37.81
CA ASP A 347 -11.44 6.54 -38.14
C ASP A 347 -12.37 6.55 -36.91
N LYS A 348 -11.95 7.22 -35.81
CA LYS A 348 -12.68 7.23 -34.52
C LYS A 348 -12.87 5.83 -33.94
N GLY A 349 -11.84 4.99 -34.01
CA GLY A 349 -11.76 3.66 -33.39
C GLY A 349 -12.46 2.53 -34.15
N GLU A 350 -13.03 2.76 -35.32
CA GLU A 350 -13.75 1.69 -36.06
C GLU A 350 -12.79 0.60 -36.57
N THR A 351 -11.55 0.96 -36.93
CA THR A 351 -10.46 0.03 -37.25
C THR A 351 -9.12 0.45 -36.61
N TRP A 352 -8.33 -0.55 -36.20
CA TRP A 352 -7.04 -0.38 -35.54
C TRP A 352 -5.91 -1.00 -36.35
N THR A 353 -4.79 -0.28 -36.45
CA THR A 353 -3.54 -0.75 -37.06
C THR A 353 -2.43 -0.79 -36.03
N LEU A 354 -1.72 -1.91 -35.92
CA LEU A 354 -0.48 -2.01 -35.13
C LEU A 354 0.58 -1.10 -35.73
N VAL A 355 1.00 -0.06 -35.01
CA VAL A 355 2.06 0.86 -35.45
C VAL A 355 3.43 0.49 -34.87
N CYS A 356 3.46 -0.02 -33.63
CA CYS A 356 4.68 -0.49 -32.98
C CYS A 356 4.37 -1.65 -32.00
N PRO A 357 5.21 -2.70 -31.94
CA PRO A 357 6.43 -2.90 -32.71
C PRO A 357 6.19 -3.57 -34.07
N THR A 358 6.67 -2.93 -35.14
CA THR A 358 6.57 -3.42 -36.53
C THR A 358 7.93 -3.84 -37.12
N THR A 359 9.04 -3.47 -36.48
CA THR A 359 10.41 -3.87 -36.86
C THR A 359 11.07 -4.72 -35.78
N GLU A 360 12.08 -5.54 -36.12
CA GLU A 360 12.81 -6.36 -35.14
C GLU A 360 13.53 -5.54 -34.05
N GLU A 361 13.95 -4.31 -34.39
CA GLU A 361 14.51 -3.37 -33.43
C GLU A 361 13.46 -2.92 -32.42
N MET A 362 12.30 -2.46 -32.89
CA MET A 362 11.21 -2.03 -32.01
C MET A 362 10.60 -3.17 -31.21
N LYS A 363 10.59 -4.41 -31.72
CA LYS A 363 10.16 -5.59 -30.93
C LYS A 363 11.01 -5.74 -29.68
N LYS A 364 12.34 -5.75 -29.84
CA LYS A 364 13.30 -5.86 -28.72
C LYS A 364 13.25 -4.66 -27.77
N TYR A 365 12.98 -3.47 -28.31
CA TYR A 365 12.86 -2.24 -27.53
C TYR A 365 11.59 -2.24 -26.66
N MET A 366 10.43 -2.52 -27.25
CA MET A 366 9.13 -2.49 -26.56
C MET A 366 8.92 -3.68 -25.61
N GLU A 367 9.51 -4.85 -25.89
CA GLU A 367 9.55 -5.99 -24.95
C GLU A 367 10.05 -5.56 -23.56
N ARG A 368 11.01 -4.61 -23.51
CA ARG A 368 11.59 -4.08 -22.26
C ARG A 368 10.89 -2.84 -21.71
N HIS A 369 10.03 -2.17 -22.47
CA HIS A 369 9.37 -0.93 -22.03
C HIS A 369 8.42 -1.16 -20.84
N SER A 370 7.73 -2.31 -20.83
CA SER A 370 6.94 -2.78 -19.69
C SER A 370 7.45 -4.11 -19.12
N GLY A 371 8.26 -4.87 -19.86
CA GLY A 371 8.55 -6.26 -19.49
C GLY A 371 7.24 -7.05 -19.39
N THR A 372 7.05 -7.75 -18.28
CA THR A 372 5.77 -8.34 -17.94
C THR A 372 4.78 -7.35 -17.33
N TYR A 373 5.20 -6.19 -16.82
CA TYR A 373 4.44 -5.34 -15.89
C TYR A 373 3.52 -4.31 -16.56
N GLY A 374 3.00 -4.57 -17.77
CA GLY A 374 2.16 -3.61 -18.51
C GLY A 374 0.88 -3.19 -17.78
N TRP A 375 0.40 -4.01 -16.84
CA TRP A 375 -0.70 -3.68 -15.93
C TRP A 375 -0.42 -2.53 -14.95
N VAL A 376 0.84 -2.22 -14.63
CA VAL A 376 1.19 -1.15 -13.68
C VAL A 376 1.12 0.23 -14.33
N PHE A 377 1.63 0.36 -15.55
CA PHE A 377 1.79 1.64 -16.24
C PHE A 377 0.67 1.85 -17.27
N GLY A 378 0.67 1.01 -18.31
CA GLY A 378 -0.46 0.76 -19.21
C GLY A 378 -1.10 1.99 -19.88
N GLN A 379 -0.35 3.05 -20.16
CA GLN A 379 -0.90 4.32 -20.62
C GLN A 379 -0.17 4.95 -21.81
N VAL A 380 -0.94 5.71 -22.59
CA VAL A 380 -0.50 6.55 -23.71
C VAL A 380 -1.01 7.97 -23.51
N ARG A 381 -0.27 8.95 -24.02
CA ARG A 381 -0.79 10.31 -24.27
C ARG A 381 -0.39 10.78 -25.65
N VAL A 382 -1.29 11.48 -26.33
CA VAL A 382 -1.06 12.08 -27.65
C VAL A 382 -0.88 13.58 -27.46
N ASP A 383 0.05 14.20 -28.21
CA ASP A 383 0.18 15.64 -28.20
C ASP A 383 -1.14 16.30 -28.67
N PRO A 384 -1.72 17.24 -27.89
CA PRO A 384 -2.95 17.94 -28.29
C PRO A 384 -2.85 18.61 -29.66
N ASN A 385 -1.63 18.93 -30.12
CA ASN A 385 -1.35 19.73 -31.31
C ASN A 385 -0.77 18.97 -32.51
N ASP A 386 -0.28 17.73 -32.32
CA ASP A 386 0.31 16.91 -33.38
C ASP A 386 -0.04 15.43 -33.17
N GLU A 387 -0.85 14.86 -34.05
CA GLU A 387 -1.25 13.45 -33.93
C GLU A 387 -0.10 12.44 -34.12
N ASN A 388 1.10 12.90 -34.47
CA ASN A 388 2.27 12.06 -34.69
C ASN A 388 3.22 12.04 -33.49
N THR A 389 3.09 12.98 -32.56
CA THR A 389 3.83 13.01 -31.31
C THR A 389 3.05 12.28 -30.22
N VAL A 390 3.59 11.16 -29.77
CA VAL A 390 2.91 10.22 -28.86
C VAL A 390 3.88 9.78 -27.76
N TYR A 391 3.42 9.81 -26.52
CA TYR A 391 4.17 9.36 -25.34
C TYR A 391 3.57 8.06 -24.81
N THR A 392 4.41 7.09 -24.46
CA THR A 392 3.97 5.86 -23.76
C THR A 392 4.66 5.74 -22.40
N MET A 393 3.88 5.32 -21.42
CA MET A 393 4.31 5.22 -20.03
C MET A 393 4.55 3.76 -19.65
N GLY A 394 5.76 3.49 -19.17
CA GLY A 394 6.27 2.19 -18.74
C GLY A 394 7.35 2.38 -17.67
N LEU A 395 8.31 1.46 -17.61
CA LEU A 395 9.53 1.61 -16.79
C LEU A 395 10.32 2.89 -17.14
N ALA A 396 10.25 3.29 -18.41
CA ALA A 396 10.72 4.57 -18.91
C ALA A 396 9.58 5.31 -19.64
N LEU A 397 9.59 6.64 -19.60
CA LEU A 397 8.70 7.47 -20.41
C LEU A 397 9.29 7.57 -21.82
N ASN A 398 8.61 6.96 -22.78
CA ASN A 398 9.03 6.95 -24.18
C ASN A 398 8.28 8.01 -24.98
N VAL A 399 8.91 8.52 -26.04
CA VAL A 399 8.31 9.45 -27.02
C VAL A 399 8.57 8.99 -28.46
N SER A 400 7.55 9.17 -29.30
CA SER A 400 7.56 9.03 -30.75
C SER A 400 7.20 10.37 -31.39
N HIS A 401 7.65 10.62 -32.62
CA HIS A 401 7.25 11.76 -33.47
C HIS A 401 6.86 11.32 -34.90
N ASP A 402 6.65 10.02 -35.13
CA ASP A 402 6.39 9.44 -36.46
C ASP A 402 5.04 8.70 -36.56
N GLY A 403 4.15 9.01 -35.60
CA GLY A 403 2.85 8.34 -35.45
C GLY A 403 2.91 7.08 -34.60
N GLY A 404 3.92 6.93 -33.73
CA GLY A 404 4.05 5.78 -32.86
C GLY A 404 4.69 4.56 -33.53
N LYS A 405 5.50 4.74 -34.58
CA LYS A 405 6.21 3.65 -35.28
C LYS A 405 7.58 3.37 -34.67
N THR A 406 8.29 4.42 -34.27
CA THR A 406 9.55 4.33 -33.52
C THR A 406 9.48 5.11 -32.21
N PHE A 407 10.18 4.62 -31.19
CA PHE A 407 10.22 5.21 -29.86
C PHE A 407 11.65 5.36 -29.34
N LYS A 408 11.84 6.38 -28.49
CA LYS A 408 13.05 6.59 -27.70
C LYS A 408 12.67 6.96 -26.27
N GLY A 409 13.52 6.60 -25.31
CA GLY A 409 13.34 6.97 -23.90
C GLY A 409 13.67 8.44 -23.67
N THR A 410 12.90 9.08 -22.80
CA THR A 410 13.27 10.34 -22.14
C THR A 410 14.02 10.01 -20.85
N TYR A 411 14.88 10.93 -20.39
CA TYR A 411 15.72 10.72 -19.21
C TYR A 411 15.79 12.00 -18.37
N GLY A 412 16.09 11.86 -17.07
CA GLY A 412 16.21 12.99 -16.13
C GLY A 412 15.15 13.03 -15.03
N THR A 413 14.15 12.15 -15.10
CA THR A 413 13.22 11.81 -14.02
C THR A 413 13.48 10.40 -13.49
N HIS A 414 12.79 10.03 -12.40
CA HIS A 414 12.68 8.64 -11.97
C HIS A 414 11.87 7.82 -12.97
N GLY A 415 12.09 6.51 -13.01
CA GLY A 415 11.31 5.56 -13.81
C GLY A 415 9.91 5.33 -13.25
N ASP A 416 9.21 4.36 -13.86
CA ASP A 416 7.87 3.89 -13.49
C ASP A 416 6.84 5.04 -13.56
N HIS A 417 6.41 5.34 -14.79
CA HIS A 417 5.60 6.51 -15.10
C HIS A 417 4.11 6.16 -15.14
N HIS A 418 3.28 7.02 -14.56
CA HIS A 418 1.85 6.76 -14.33
C HIS A 418 0.91 7.84 -14.86
N GLY A 419 1.40 9.06 -15.06
CA GLY A 419 0.59 10.15 -15.60
C GLY A 419 1.45 11.13 -16.40
N LEU A 420 0.85 11.72 -17.43
CA LEU A 420 1.45 12.79 -18.21
C LEU A 420 0.36 13.79 -18.62
N TRP A 421 0.60 15.05 -18.32
CA TRP A 421 -0.15 16.19 -18.84
C TRP A 421 0.71 16.96 -19.84
N ILE A 422 0.11 17.32 -20.97
CA ILE A 422 0.73 18.07 -22.06
C ILE A 422 -0.09 19.36 -22.21
N ASP A 423 0.54 20.52 -22.20
CA ASP A 423 -0.18 21.79 -22.34
C ASP A 423 -0.81 21.92 -23.74
N PRO A 424 -2.15 22.03 -23.85
CA PRO A 424 -2.81 22.19 -25.15
C PRO A 424 -2.38 23.47 -25.89
N ASP A 425 -1.96 24.51 -25.18
CA ASP A 425 -1.47 25.76 -25.78
C ASP A 425 0.05 25.72 -26.07
N ASN A 426 0.79 24.74 -25.53
CA ASN A 426 2.25 24.65 -25.67
C ASN A 426 2.80 23.21 -25.48
N SER A 427 2.92 22.46 -26.57
CA SER A 427 3.51 21.11 -26.64
C SER A 427 4.93 20.94 -26.05
N ASN A 428 5.65 22.02 -25.71
CA ASN A 428 6.92 21.93 -25.00
C ASN A 428 6.76 21.76 -23.48
N TYR A 429 5.62 22.16 -22.91
CA TYR A 429 5.40 22.10 -21.47
C TYR A 429 4.70 20.80 -21.08
N LEU A 430 5.41 19.98 -20.30
CA LEU A 430 4.94 18.68 -19.83
C LEU A 430 4.96 18.62 -18.30
N VAL A 431 3.99 17.94 -17.70
CA VAL A 431 4.04 17.54 -16.29
C VAL A 431 3.83 16.03 -16.18
N ASN A 432 4.84 15.32 -15.66
CA ASN A 432 4.84 13.86 -15.54
C ASN A 432 4.77 13.43 -14.06
N ALA A 433 4.04 12.33 -13.82
CA ALA A 433 3.94 11.62 -12.56
C ALA A 433 4.61 10.25 -12.70
N ASN A 434 5.43 9.90 -11.71
CA ASN A 434 6.23 8.69 -11.66
C ASN A 434 6.54 8.30 -10.19
N ASP A 435 7.29 7.22 -10.01
CA ASP A 435 7.62 6.71 -8.66
C ASP A 435 8.59 7.59 -7.85
N GLY A 436 9.22 8.56 -8.50
CA GLY A 436 10.00 9.64 -7.87
C GLY A 436 9.22 10.94 -7.63
N GLY A 437 7.90 10.96 -7.88
CA GLY A 437 7.04 12.13 -7.67
C GLY A 437 6.65 12.82 -8.97
N ILE A 438 6.82 14.14 -9.02
CA ILE A 438 6.46 14.98 -10.16
C ILE A 438 7.71 15.51 -10.87
N GLY A 439 7.68 15.53 -12.20
CA GLY A 439 8.66 16.21 -13.04
C GLY A 439 7.99 17.19 -14.01
N ILE A 440 8.56 18.39 -14.18
CA ILE A 440 8.13 19.37 -15.20
C ILE A 440 9.21 19.51 -16.27
N SER A 441 8.80 19.48 -17.54
CA SER A 441 9.65 19.81 -18.69
C SER A 441 9.16 21.07 -19.39
N TYR A 442 10.10 21.84 -19.97
CA TYR A 442 9.84 23.04 -20.77
C TYR A 442 10.31 22.89 -22.22
N ASP A 443 10.74 21.69 -22.63
CA ASP A 443 11.39 21.41 -23.92
C ASP A 443 10.94 20.10 -24.59
N SER A 444 9.70 19.67 -24.34
CA SER A 444 9.11 18.39 -24.79
C SER A 444 9.83 17.15 -24.23
N GLY A 445 10.25 17.20 -22.96
CA GLY A 445 10.79 16.04 -22.23
C GLY A 445 12.27 15.75 -22.47
N LYS A 446 13.06 16.71 -23.00
CA LYS A 446 14.52 16.57 -23.13
C LYS A 446 15.22 16.85 -21.81
N THR A 447 14.71 17.79 -21.02
CA THR A 447 15.16 18.09 -19.66
C THR A 447 13.98 18.21 -18.71
N TRP A 448 14.23 17.97 -17.41
CA TRP A 448 13.19 17.88 -16.37
C TRP A 448 13.65 18.56 -15.08
N ARG A 449 12.70 19.22 -14.40
CA ARG A 449 12.82 19.69 -13.01
C ARG A 449 11.98 18.79 -12.12
N GLY A 450 12.62 18.11 -11.17
CA GLY A 450 11.97 17.32 -10.11
C GLY A 450 11.76 18.10 -8.81
N PHE A 451 11.05 17.48 -7.86
CA PHE A 451 10.61 18.07 -6.58
C PHE A 451 10.88 17.16 -5.38
N THR A 452 12.02 16.45 -5.38
CA THR A 452 12.34 15.44 -4.37
C THR A 452 12.64 16.01 -2.98
N ASP A 453 12.88 17.31 -2.88
CA ASP A 453 13.21 18.05 -1.65
C ASP A 453 11.99 18.68 -0.97
N ASN A 454 10.91 18.98 -1.70
CA ASN A 454 9.76 19.74 -1.20
C ASN A 454 8.37 19.10 -1.41
N LEU A 455 8.29 17.87 -1.96
CA LEU A 455 7.06 17.06 -2.05
C LEU A 455 7.19 15.76 -1.21
N PRO A 456 6.88 15.79 0.11
CA PRO A 456 7.16 14.71 1.04
C PRO A 456 6.09 13.60 1.01
N VAL A 457 6.10 12.80 -0.06
CA VAL A 457 5.13 11.72 -0.33
C VAL A 457 5.74 10.32 -0.44
N CYS A 458 6.93 10.17 0.13
CA CYS A 458 7.69 8.92 0.22
C CYS A 458 6.94 7.79 0.97
N GLN A 459 7.14 6.56 0.51
CA GLN A 459 6.37 5.36 0.89
C GLN A 459 7.25 4.30 1.56
N PHE A 460 7.32 4.31 2.89
CA PHE A 460 8.06 3.28 3.64
C PHE A 460 7.24 2.00 3.82
N PHE A 461 7.93 0.85 3.85
CA PHE A 461 7.32 -0.44 4.20
C PHE A 461 7.37 -0.74 5.70
N ASN A 462 8.42 -0.29 6.38
CA ASN A 462 8.74 -0.66 7.76
C ASN A 462 9.70 0.37 8.41
N ILE A 463 10.02 0.14 9.68
CA ILE A 463 11.01 0.94 10.43
C ILE A 463 11.80 0.09 11.42
N ALA A 464 13.11 0.33 11.48
CA ALA A 464 14.02 -0.17 12.51
C ALA A 464 14.84 1.00 13.09
N TYR A 465 15.59 0.76 14.18
CA TYR A 465 16.46 1.75 14.80
C TYR A 465 17.80 1.12 15.22
N ASP A 466 18.83 1.96 15.32
CA ASP A 466 20.11 1.60 15.97
C ASP A 466 20.21 2.17 17.38
N MET A 467 21.24 1.75 18.13
CA MET A 467 21.51 2.27 19.48
C MET A 467 22.58 3.38 19.49
N ALA A 468 22.88 4.02 18.36
CA ALA A 468 23.85 5.13 18.31
C ALA A 468 23.34 6.37 19.08
N THR A 469 24.16 7.41 19.25
CA THR A 469 23.73 8.67 19.88
C THR A 469 24.30 9.87 19.11
N PRO A 470 23.47 10.64 18.37
CA PRO A 470 22.04 10.42 18.12
C PRO A 470 21.79 9.08 17.40
N PHE A 471 20.61 8.50 17.62
CA PHE A 471 20.23 7.25 16.96
C PHE A 471 19.73 7.50 15.52
N HIS A 472 19.87 6.50 14.67
CA HIS A 472 19.26 6.50 13.33
C HIS A 472 18.04 5.60 13.30
N VAL A 473 17.07 5.98 12.46
CA VAL A 473 16.01 5.10 11.98
C VAL A 473 16.30 4.65 10.56
N TYR A 474 15.91 3.42 10.26
CA TYR A 474 16.14 2.73 8.98
C TYR A 474 14.79 2.27 8.43
N GLY A 475 14.64 2.25 7.11
CA GLY A 475 13.48 1.62 6.46
C GLY A 475 13.69 1.49 4.96
N SER A 476 13.00 0.51 4.36
CA SER A 476 12.91 0.39 2.91
C SER A 476 11.73 1.18 2.35
N MET A 477 11.89 1.68 1.13
CA MET A 477 10.98 2.60 0.47
C MET A 477 10.68 2.11 -0.94
N GLN A 478 9.39 2.16 -1.32
CA GLN A 478 8.87 1.80 -2.65
C GLN A 478 9.75 2.40 -3.76
N ASP A 479 10.30 1.56 -4.65
CA ASP A 479 11.18 1.84 -5.80
C ASP A 479 12.47 2.66 -5.58
N HIS A 480 12.70 3.24 -4.40
CA HIS A 480 13.89 4.06 -4.09
C HIS A 480 15.03 3.32 -3.38
N GLY A 481 14.73 2.18 -2.74
CA GLY A 481 15.73 1.39 -2.00
C GLY A 481 15.61 1.48 -0.48
N SER A 482 16.72 1.34 0.23
CA SER A 482 16.78 1.39 1.70
C SER A 482 17.49 2.66 2.17
N TYR A 483 16.94 3.33 3.18
CA TYR A 483 17.46 4.59 3.70
C TYR A 483 17.56 4.61 5.22
N ARG A 484 18.41 5.50 5.74
CA ARG A 484 18.46 5.84 7.17
C ARG A 484 18.59 7.34 7.40
N GLY A 485 18.08 7.81 8.53
CA GLY A 485 18.14 9.21 8.96
C GLY A 485 18.32 9.35 10.47
N GLN A 486 19.01 10.40 10.90
CA GLN A 486 19.19 10.71 12.33
C GLN A 486 17.92 11.29 12.94
N VAL A 487 17.53 10.81 14.12
CA VAL A 487 16.43 11.40 14.88
C VAL A 487 16.97 12.51 15.77
N LEU A 488 16.93 13.74 15.27
CA LEU A 488 17.47 14.92 15.94
C LEU A 488 16.35 15.76 16.59
N GLN A 489 16.52 16.10 17.87
CA GLN A 489 15.66 17.09 18.53
C GLN A 489 16.09 18.51 18.13
N LYS A 490 15.11 19.41 17.96
CA LYS A 490 15.37 20.83 17.66
C LYS A 490 16.12 21.50 18.83
N ARG A 491 17.01 22.46 18.52
CA ARG A 491 17.82 23.16 19.54
C ARG A 491 17.17 24.49 19.90
N GLU A 492 17.28 24.92 21.17
CA GLU A 492 16.68 26.18 21.66
C GLU A 492 17.15 27.46 20.93
N ARG A 493 18.23 27.39 20.12
CA ARG A 493 18.70 28.52 19.30
C ARG A 493 17.98 28.65 17.96
N ASP A 494 17.16 27.68 17.56
CA ASP A 494 16.34 27.77 16.35
C ASP A 494 15.14 28.68 16.67
N THR A 495 15.14 29.92 16.15
CA THR A 495 14.34 31.03 16.67
C THR A 495 12.84 30.99 16.36
N VAL A 496 12.11 30.06 16.99
CA VAL A 496 10.71 30.23 17.40
C VAL A 496 10.55 29.53 18.75
N LYS A 497 9.78 30.09 19.70
CA LYS A 497 9.46 29.45 20.98
C LYS A 497 8.61 28.18 20.77
N VAL A 498 9.26 27.05 20.51
CA VAL A 498 8.64 25.72 20.49
C VAL A 498 9.60 24.75 21.18
N MET A 499 9.42 24.52 22.47
CA MET A 499 10.22 23.53 23.23
C MET A 499 9.81 22.08 22.93
N ASP A 500 9.32 21.80 21.72
CA ASP A 500 8.69 20.55 21.32
C ASP A 500 8.98 20.21 19.85
N GLY A 501 9.70 19.12 19.59
CA GLY A 501 9.73 18.46 18.29
C GLY A 501 11.10 18.05 17.75
N TYR A 502 11.03 17.30 16.65
CA TYR A 502 12.18 16.75 15.93
C TYR A 502 12.43 17.52 14.63
N GLN A 503 13.68 17.51 14.16
CA GLN A 503 14.11 18.16 12.92
C GLN A 503 13.95 17.19 11.73
N ALA A 504 13.47 17.71 10.61
CA ALA A 504 13.49 16.99 9.34
C ALA A 504 14.90 16.99 8.75
N VAL A 505 15.40 15.84 8.32
CA VAL A 505 16.77 15.65 7.82
C VAL A 505 16.82 14.98 6.44
N VAL A 506 17.93 15.18 5.74
CA VAL A 506 18.33 14.37 4.59
C VAL A 506 18.58 12.94 5.08
N PHE A 507 18.01 11.95 4.39
CA PHE A 507 18.32 10.55 4.64
C PHE A 507 19.41 10.08 3.68
N GLU A 508 20.28 9.19 4.17
CA GLU A 508 21.35 8.55 3.41
C GLU A 508 21.02 7.08 3.11
N GLN A 509 21.71 6.52 2.12
CA GLN A 509 21.51 5.13 1.67
C GLN A 509 21.92 4.13 2.77
N ALA A 510 20.99 3.23 3.12
CA ALA A 510 21.21 2.12 4.03
C ALA A 510 21.47 0.81 3.26
N PRO A 511 22.03 -0.23 3.90
CA PRO A 511 22.09 -1.58 3.32
C PRO A 511 20.71 -2.15 2.94
N GLY A 512 20.70 -3.09 1.98
CA GLY A 512 19.49 -3.64 1.37
C GLY A 512 19.03 -2.86 0.14
N GLY A 513 17.75 -2.97 -0.17
CA GLY A 513 17.06 -2.35 -1.31
C GLY A 513 15.62 -1.98 -0.98
N GLU A 514 14.72 -1.99 -1.97
CA GLU A 514 13.27 -1.83 -1.74
C GLU A 514 12.71 -3.05 -0.99
N GLY A 515 11.60 -2.91 -0.26
CA GLY A 515 10.86 -4.03 0.34
C GLY A 515 11.61 -4.73 1.46
N CYS A 516 12.79 -4.23 1.85
CA CYS A 516 13.65 -4.87 2.82
C CYS A 516 13.23 -4.61 4.27
N SER A 517 13.40 -5.59 5.15
CA SER A 517 13.41 -5.41 6.61
C SER A 517 14.83 -5.14 7.10
N HIS A 518 14.99 -4.47 8.25
CA HIS A 518 16.29 -4.20 8.87
C HIS A 518 16.32 -4.59 10.35
N ALA A 519 17.50 -4.99 10.81
CA ALA A 519 17.84 -5.04 12.23
C ALA A 519 19.32 -4.66 12.38
N ILE A 520 19.65 -3.91 13.43
CA ILE A 520 21.00 -3.41 13.68
C ILE A 520 21.51 -4.06 14.96
N ASP A 521 22.77 -4.50 14.98
CA ASP A 521 23.38 -5.11 16.18
C ASP A 521 23.34 -4.09 17.34
N PRO A 522 22.64 -4.37 18.45
CA PRO A 522 22.47 -3.43 19.55
C PRO A 522 23.77 -3.10 20.28
N ALA A 523 24.83 -3.90 20.11
CA ALA A 523 26.16 -3.64 20.66
C ALA A 523 27.12 -2.98 19.66
N ASN A 524 26.79 -2.97 18.36
CA ASN A 524 27.63 -2.37 17.32
C ASN A 524 26.79 -1.81 16.15
N PRO A 525 26.47 -0.50 16.12
CA PRO A 525 25.61 0.08 15.08
C PRO A 525 26.21 0.06 13.67
N ASP A 526 27.49 -0.29 13.52
CA ASP A 526 28.10 -0.52 12.21
C ASP A 526 27.72 -1.88 11.60
N ILE A 527 27.14 -2.82 12.36
CA ILE A 527 26.67 -4.11 11.83
C ILE A 527 25.16 -4.06 11.59
N VAL A 528 24.79 -4.00 10.31
CA VAL A 528 23.40 -3.88 9.85
C VAL A 528 23.01 -5.13 9.07
N TYR A 529 21.88 -5.73 9.43
CA TYR A 529 21.27 -6.83 8.70
C TYR A 529 20.12 -6.31 7.86
N SER A 530 19.97 -6.87 6.67
CA SER A 530 18.90 -6.54 5.72
C SER A 530 18.32 -7.83 5.14
N ALA A 531 17.02 -8.07 5.33
CA ALA A 531 16.30 -9.11 4.60
C ALA A 531 15.66 -8.47 3.38
N GLU A 532 16.01 -8.95 2.19
CA GLU A 532 15.62 -8.44 0.88
C GLU A 532 14.49 -9.30 0.26
N PHE A 533 14.12 -8.98 -0.98
CA PHE A 533 13.04 -9.64 -1.71
C PHE A 533 13.07 -11.17 -1.60
N TYR A 534 11.91 -11.73 -1.29
CA TYR A 534 11.69 -13.18 -1.21
C TYR A 534 12.59 -13.92 -0.22
N GLY A 535 13.06 -13.19 0.81
CA GLY A 535 13.79 -13.75 1.94
C GLY A 535 15.28 -14.00 1.71
N ARG A 536 15.89 -13.38 0.69
CA ARG A 536 17.34 -13.15 0.72
C ARG A 536 17.70 -12.37 1.99
N ILE A 537 18.84 -12.62 2.61
CA ILE A 537 19.28 -11.89 3.81
C ILE A 537 20.79 -11.65 3.77
N THR A 538 21.19 -10.43 4.11
CA THR A 538 22.58 -9.97 4.10
C THR A 538 22.98 -9.34 5.44
N ARG A 539 24.29 -9.37 5.73
CA ARG A 539 24.95 -8.65 6.83
C ARG A 539 25.95 -7.67 6.24
N SER A 540 25.86 -6.41 6.64
CA SER A 540 26.76 -5.35 6.20
C SER A 540 27.56 -4.76 7.35
N ASP A 541 28.84 -4.48 7.11
CA ASP A 541 29.72 -3.71 8.00
C ASP A 541 29.91 -2.29 7.44
N MET A 542 29.25 -1.31 8.05
CA MET A 542 29.19 0.09 7.60
C MET A 542 30.55 0.79 7.55
N ARG A 543 31.58 0.24 8.19
CA ARG A 543 32.96 0.77 8.16
C ARG A 543 33.67 0.43 6.86
N LEU A 544 33.26 -0.63 6.18
CA LEU A 544 33.83 -1.12 4.93
C LEU A 544 33.22 -0.43 3.70
N ARG A 545 33.92 -0.53 2.57
CA ARG A 545 33.51 0.06 1.27
C ARG A 545 33.52 -1.01 0.18
N GLY A 546 32.83 -0.75 -0.94
CA GLY A 546 32.77 -1.69 -2.06
C GLY A 546 32.00 -2.98 -1.73
N ARG A 547 32.32 -4.07 -2.44
CA ARG A 547 31.62 -5.36 -2.30
C ARG A 547 31.89 -6.06 -0.96
N GLU A 548 33.07 -5.87 -0.39
CA GLU A 548 33.48 -6.46 0.90
C GLU A 548 32.63 -5.97 2.08
N ARG A 549 31.88 -4.86 1.92
CA ARG A 549 30.93 -4.33 2.89
C ARG A 549 29.82 -5.32 3.25
N THR A 550 29.37 -6.15 2.31
CA THR A 550 28.11 -6.91 2.45
C THR A 550 28.33 -8.39 2.17
N LYS A 551 27.87 -9.23 3.10
CA LYS A 551 27.89 -10.69 3.00
C LYS A 551 26.46 -11.23 2.88
N ASP A 552 26.21 -12.06 1.87
CA ASP A 552 25.02 -12.92 1.82
C ASP A 552 25.05 -13.97 2.93
N LEU A 553 23.95 -14.09 3.67
CA LEU A 553 23.84 -15.00 4.82
C LEU A 553 22.98 -16.24 4.56
N LEU A 554 22.03 -16.19 3.62
CA LEU A 554 21.13 -17.31 3.38
C LEU A 554 21.94 -18.55 2.92
N PRO A 555 21.71 -19.76 3.49
CA PRO A 555 22.46 -20.95 3.12
C PRO A 555 22.22 -21.34 1.66
N ALA A 556 23.22 -21.99 1.05
CA ALA A 556 23.07 -22.58 -0.27
C ALA A 556 22.08 -23.77 -0.19
N ALA A 557 21.06 -23.76 -1.05
CA ALA A 557 20.13 -24.87 -1.18
C ALA A 557 20.78 -26.01 -1.97
N TYR A 558 20.63 -27.25 -1.48
CA TYR A 558 21.08 -28.44 -2.20
C TYR A 558 20.02 -28.91 -3.22
N PRO A 559 20.40 -29.61 -4.32
CA PRO A 559 19.46 -29.97 -5.40
C PRO A 559 18.28 -30.86 -4.99
N ASP A 560 18.39 -31.56 -3.87
CA ASP A 560 17.39 -32.45 -3.28
C ASP A 560 16.53 -31.78 -2.20
N GLU A 561 16.83 -30.54 -1.82
CA GLU A 561 16.03 -29.77 -0.86
C GLU A 561 14.85 -29.06 -1.53
N PRO A 562 13.66 -29.00 -0.89
CA PRO A 562 12.58 -28.13 -1.33
C PRO A 562 13.03 -26.66 -1.37
N PRO A 563 12.70 -25.89 -2.42
CA PRO A 563 13.11 -24.50 -2.51
C PRO A 563 12.54 -23.68 -1.34
N LEU A 564 13.37 -22.78 -0.80
CA LEU A 564 12.91 -21.82 0.20
C LEU A 564 11.95 -20.81 -0.42
N ARG A 565 10.91 -20.46 0.33
CA ARG A 565 9.83 -19.55 -0.07
C ARG A 565 9.74 -18.44 0.97
N GLY A 566 10.35 -17.29 0.68
CA GLY A 566 10.31 -16.10 1.54
C GLY A 566 9.37 -15.02 1.02
N GLN A 567 8.92 -14.14 1.90
CA GLN A 567 8.05 -13.03 1.55
C GLN A 567 8.82 -11.88 0.86
N TRP A 568 8.12 -11.02 0.10
CA TRP A 568 8.66 -9.77 -0.43
C TRP A 568 9.33 -8.92 0.66
N VAL A 569 8.61 -8.68 1.76
CA VAL A 569 9.13 -8.13 3.02
C VAL A 569 9.29 -9.28 4.01
N ALA A 570 10.42 -9.99 3.95
CA ALA A 570 10.64 -11.14 4.83
C ALA A 570 10.90 -10.68 6.29
N PRO A 571 10.32 -11.37 7.29
CA PRO A 571 10.57 -11.07 8.68
C PRO A 571 11.87 -11.74 9.14
N PHE A 572 12.63 -11.01 9.94
CA PHE A 572 13.70 -11.58 10.76
C PHE A 572 13.88 -10.74 12.02
N ILE A 573 14.50 -11.31 13.04
CA ILE A 573 14.86 -10.62 14.27
C ILE A 573 16.26 -11.03 14.72
N ILE A 574 16.95 -10.11 15.38
CA ILE A 574 18.06 -10.43 16.29
C ILE A 574 17.42 -10.80 17.64
N SER A 575 17.92 -11.85 18.30
CA SER A 575 17.40 -12.26 19.61
C SER A 575 17.63 -11.17 20.67
N PRO A 576 16.63 -10.81 21.50
CA PRO A 576 16.83 -9.93 22.64
C PRO A 576 17.74 -10.51 23.73
N HIS A 577 18.07 -11.82 23.67
CA HIS A 577 18.93 -12.49 24.66
C HIS A 577 20.39 -12.61 24.21
N ASN A 578 20.65 -12.60 22.90
CA ASN A 578 21.99 -12.70 22.32
C ASN A 578 22.03 -12.03 20.93
N ASN A 579 22.83 -10.99 20.78
CA ASN A 579 22.97 -10.27 19.50
C ASN A 579 23.64 -11.08 18.38
N GLU A 580 24.24 -12.24 18.71
CA GLU A 580 24.76 -13.20 17.73
C GLU A 580 23.69 -14.19 17.25
N THR A 581 22.53 -14.25 17.90
CA THR A 581 21.42 -15.12 17.51
C THR A 581 20.45 -14.38 16.58
N ILE A 582 20.15 -14.98 15.43
CA ILE A 582 19.24 -14.43 14.41
C ILE A 582 18.18 -15.47 14.06
N TYR A 583 16.93 -15.02 13.95
CA TYR A 583 15.82 -15.84 13.45
C TYR A 583 15.28 -15.23 12.16
N HIS A 584 15.18 -16.03 11.09
CA HIS A 584 14.78 -15.58 9.74
C HIS A 584 13.60 -16.41 9.21
N GLY A 585 12.60 -15.75 8.63
CA GLY A 585 11.35 -16.36 8.19
C GLY A 585 11.27 -16.63 6.69
N MET A 586 11.09 -17.91 6.34
CA MET A 586 10.72 -18.40 5.01
C MET A 586 9.33 -19.05 5.10
N GLN A 587 9.11 -20.25 4.53
CA GLN A 587 8.03 -21.15 4.97
C GLN A 587 8.38 -21.86 6.30
N TYR A 588 9.67 -21.85 6.64
CA TYR A 588 10.25 -22.33 7.90
C TYR A 588 10.77 -21.15 8.72
N LEU A 589 10.91 -21.34 10.04
CA LEU A 589 11.81 -20.51 10.84
C LEU A 589 13.22 -21.10 10.76
N LEU A 590 14.17 -20.30 10.29
CA LEU A 590 15.60 -20.60 10.33
C LEU A 590 16.22 -19.88 11.53
N GLY A 591 17.12 -20.55 12.24
CA GLY A 591 17.87 -20.00 13.36
C GLY A 591 19.38 -20.04 13.10
N SER A 592 20.08 -18.99 13.51
CA SER A 592 21.54 -18.93 13.54
C SER A 592 21.98 -18.46 14.93
N THR A 593 23.08 -18.97 15.47
CA THR A 593 23.67 -18.54 16.76
C THR A 593 25.03 -17.85 16.58
N ASN A 594 25.44 -17.61 15.34
CA ASN A 594 26.73 -17.05 14.97
C ASN A 594 26.60 -15.95 13.90
N ARG A 595 25.74 -14.96 14.15
CA ARG A 595 25.56 -13.75 13.33
C ARG A 595 25.12 -14.04 11.89
N GLY A 596 24.43 -15.16 11.65
CA GLY A 596 23.96 -15.59 10.33
C GLY A 596 24.99 -16.34 9.50
N ASP A 597 26.14 -16.74 10.06
CA ASP A 597 27.20 -17.42 9.31
C ASP A 597 26.93 -18.94 9.11
N ILE A 598 26.13 -19.57 9.99
CA ILE A 598 25.58 -20.93 9.87
C ILE A 598 24.10 -20.90 10.27
N TRP A 599 23.25 -21.66 9.59
CA TRP A 599 21.81 -21.73 9.83
C TRP A 599 21.33 -23.15 10.07
N GLU A 600 20.36 -23.29 10.96
CA GLU A 600 19.58 -24.50 11.21
C GLU A 600 18.10 -24.23 10.93
N ARG A 601 17.40 -25.21 10.33
CA ARG A 601 15.94 -25.17 10.23
C ARG A 601 15.34 -25.61 11.57
N ILE A 602 14.72 -24.68 12.29
CA ILE A 602 14.18 -24.90 13.65
C ILE A 602 12.65 -25.02 13.69
N SER A 603 11.99 -25.31 12.56
CA SER A 603 10.55 -25.56 12.49
C SER A 603 10.15 -26.55 11.37
N PRO A 604 8.96 -27.16 11.43
CA PRO A 604 8.26 -27.64 10.23
C PRO A 604 7.81 -26.46 9.35
N ASP A 605 7.20 -26.73 8.20
CA ASP A 605 6.47 -25.68 7.47
C ASP A 605 5.32 -25.18 8.37
N LEU A 606 5.30 -23.87 8.66
CA LEU A 606 4.33 -23.26 9.60
C LEU A 606 3.11 -22.66 8.89
N THR A 607 2.90 -23.01 7.61
CA THR A 607 1.86 -22.42 6.74
C THR A 607 0.76 -23.45 6.45
N TYR A 608 -0.27 -23.07 5.69
CA TYR A 608 -1.20 -24.01 5.06
C TYR A 608 -0.58 -24.78 3.90
N ASN A 609 0.42 -24.18 3.21
CA ASN A 609 1.14 -24.77 2.08
C ASN A 609 0.21 -25.38 1.00
N THR A 610 -0.86 -24.66 0.64
CA THR A 610 -1.91 -25.18 -0.25
C THR A 610 -1.42 -25.25 -1.70
N ALA A 611 -1.36 -26.46 -2.28
CA ALA A 611 -0.79 -26.65 -3.61
C ALA A 611 -1.47 -25.84 -4.74
N THR A 612 -2.77 -25.54 -4.63
CA THR A 612 -3.52 -24.72 -5.61
C THR A 612 -3.35 -23.22 -5.41
N GLU A 613 -2.70 -22.79 -4.33
CA GLU A 613 -2.41 -21.39 -3.98
C GLU A 613 -0.90 -21.10 -4.14
N MET A 614 -0.22 -21.88 -4.99
CA MET A 614 1.17 -21.67 -5.40
C MET A 614 1.20 -21.05 -6.80
N GLY A 615 1.93 -19.95 -6.95
CA GLY A 615 2.06 -19.23 -8.22
C GLY A 615 3.46 -18.64 -8.41
N ASP A 616 3.55 -17.57 -9.19
CA ASP A 616 4.81 -16.90 -9.52
C ASP A 616 5.23 -15.82 -8.50
N ILE A 617 4.41 -15.53 -7.49
CA ILE A 617 4.83 -14.80 -6.29
C ILE A 617 4.73 -15.74 -5.07
N PRO A 618 5.75 -15.78 -4.21
CA PRO A 618 5.67 -16.38 -2.88
C PRO A 618 4.46 -15.90 -2.05
N TYR A 619 3.67 -16.89 -1.65
CA TYR A 619 2.63 -16.86 -0.63
C TYR A 619 2.82 -18.11 0.24
N HIS A 620 2.10 -18.27 1.36
CA HIS A 620 2.38 -19.29 2.36
C HIS A 620 3.81 -19.13 2.92
N THR A 621 4.04 -18.01 3.58
CA THR A 621 5.33 -17.60 4.17
C THR A 621 5.13 -16.98 5.56
N LEU A 622 6.15 -17.07 6.41
CA LEU A 622 6.20 -16.31 7.65
C LEU A 622 6.22 -14.80 7.33
N PHE A 623 5.38 -14.03 8.02
CA PHE A 623 5.30 -12.57 7.93
C PHE A 623 5.65 -11.86 9.25
N ALA A 624 5.48 -12.53 10.39
CA ALA A 624 5.76 -11.96 11.70
C ALA A 624 6.50 -12.96 12.59
N ILE A 625 7.53 -12.49 13.29
CA ILE A 625 8.32 -13.26 14.26
C ILE A 625 8.48 -12.43 15.53
N SER A 626 8.34 -13.04 16.70
CA SER A 626 8.69 -12.41 17.98
C SER A 626 9.22 -13.46 18.95
N GLU A 627 10.46 -13.27 19.43
CA GLU A 627 10.95 -13.96 20.61
C GLU A 627 10.59 -13.15 21.87
N SER A 628 10.18 -13.83 22.94
CA SER A 628 9.88 -13.17 24.22
C SER A 628 11.16 -12.61 24.85
N PRO A 629 11.21 -11.30 25.18
CA PRO A 629 12.35 -10.72 25.90
C PRO A 629 12.49 -11.26 27.33
N LEU A 630 11.49 -11.98 27.85
CA LEU A 630 11.50 -12.58 29.18
C LEU A 630 11.98 -14.05 29.20
N ARG A 631 12.08 -14.70 28.03
CA ARG A 631 12.47 -16.12 27.94
C ARG A 631 13.06 -16.47 26.57
N ALA A 632 14.36 -16.78 26.54
CA ALA A 632 15.01 -17.34 25.37
C ALA A 632 14.32 -18.64 24.90
N GLY A 633 14.18 -18.80 23.58
CA GLY A 633 13.53 -19.94 22.95
C GLY A 633 12.00 -19.98 23.11
N LEU A 634 11.37 -18.95 23.65
CA LEU A 634 9.91 -18.72 23.55
C LEU A 634 9.67 -17.83 22.33
N ILE A 635 9.32 -18.43 21.20
CA ILE A 635 9.20 -17.77 19.90
C ILE A 635 7.81 -17.97 19.34
N TYR A 636 7.21 -16.88 18.85
CA TYR A 636 5.95 -16.87 18.12
C TYR A 636 6.21 -16.55 16.65
N ALA A 637 5.49 -17.22 15.76
CA ALA A 637 5.53 -17.00 14.31
C ALA A 637 4.11 -16.85 13.76
N GLY A 638 3.91 -15.92 12.83
CA GLY A 638 2.66 -15.71 12.11
C GLY A 638 2.90 -15.55 10.61
N THR A 639 1.93 -15.95 9.80
CA THR A 639 2.10 -16.09 8.34
C THR A 639 1.17 -15.18 7.52
N ASP A 640 1.53 -14.99 6.24
CA ASP A 640 0.73 -14.27 5.25
C ASP A 640 -0.63 -14.93 4.93
N ASP A 641 -0.67 -16.26 5.06
CA ASP A 641 -1.86 -17.11 4.93
C ASP A 641 -2.65 -17.27 6.25
N GLY A 642 -2.23 -16.58 7.31
CA GLY A 642 -3.03 -16.38 8.53
C GLY A 642 -2.89 -17.43 9.61
N LYS A 643 -1.93 -18.37 9.53
CA LYS A 643 -1.56 -19.25 10.64
C LYS A 643 -0.74 -18.52 11.71
N VAL A 644 -0.81 -19.05 12.93
CA VAL A 644 -0.06 -18.57 14.09
C VAL A 644 0.44 -19.78 14.89
N HIS A 645 1.71 -19.77 15.23
CA HIS A 645 2.39 -20.86 15.95
C HIS A 645 3.26 -20.33 17.09
N VAL A 646 3.45 -21.15 18.12
CA VAL A 646 4.39 -20.91 19.23
C VAL A 646 5.30 -22.11 19.46
N THR A 647 6.58 -21.85 19.72
CA THR A 647 7.51 -22.78 20.37
C THR A 647 7.93 -22.22 21.73
N ARG A 648 8.19 -23.10 22.69
CA ARG A 648 8.56 -22.74 24.08
C ARG A 648 9.92 -23.34 24.49
N ASP A 649 10.60 -24.00 23.55
CA ASP A 649 11.79 -24.83 23.75
C ASP A 649 12.86 -24.63 22.66
N GLY A 650 12.84 -23.47 21.98
CA GLY A 650 13.83 -23.10 20.96
C GLY A 650 13.59 -23.74 19.59
N GLY A 651 12.35 -24.11 19.27
CA GLY A 651 11.95 -24.68 17.97
C GLY A 651 11.86 -26.21 17.93
N LYS A 652 12.16 -26.90 19.04
CA LYS A 652 12.10 -28.38 19.11
C LYS A 652 10.66 -28.87 18.99
N THR A 653 9.70 -28.15 19.57
CA THR A 653 8.27 -28.39 19.40
C THR A 653 7.54 -27.11 19.04
N TRP A 654 6.54 -27.23 18.16
CA TRP A 654 5.69 -26.13 17.70
C TRP A 654 4.21 -26.48 17.92
N THR A 655 3.44 -25.51 18.42
CA THR A 655 2.00 -25.62 18.63
C THR A 655 1.29 -24.58 17.78
N GLU A 656 0.31 -25.00 16.97
CA GLU A 656 -0.61 -24.09 16.27
C GLU A 656 -1.60 -23.49 17.27
N ILE A 657 -1.77 -22.16 17.25
CA ILE A 657 -2.50 -21.38 18.26
C ILE A 657 -3.62 -20.55 17.62
N MET A 658 -4.44 -21.20 16.80
CA MET A 658 -5.49 -20.58 15.97
C MET A 658 -6.89 -20.52 16.61
N SER A 659 -7.06 -20.95 17.86
CA SER A 659 -8.40 -21.09 18.47
C SER A 659 -9.09 -19.74 18.67
N GLY A 660 -10.23 -19.54 17.99
CA GLY A 660 -11.04 -18.32 18.04
C GLY A 660 -10.63 -17.23 17.04
N LEU A 661 -9.55 -17.42 16.27
CA LEU A 661 -9.11 -16.47 15.24
C LEU A 661 -9.89 -16.65 13.92
N PRO A 662 -10.06 -15.58 13.12
CA PRO A 662 -10.63 -15.65 11.78
C PRO A 662 -9.73 -16.42 10.82
N TYR A 663 -10.34 -17.07 9.82
CA TYR A 663 -9.65 -17.89 8.83
C TYR A 663 -8.88 -17.04 7.80
N GLN A 664 -7.64 -17.44 7.50
CA GLN A 664 -6.79 -16.85 6.43
C GLN A 664 -6.56 -15.32 6.48
N LYS A 665 -6.72 -14.69 7.66
CA LYS A 665 -6.40 -13.27 7.84
C LYS A 665 -4.90 -13.10 8.10
N TRP A 666 -4.24 -12.34 7.23
CA TRP A 666 -2.80 -12.12 7.18
C TRP A 666 -2.30 -11.61 8.53
N VAL A 667 -1.32 -12.28 9.16
CA VAL A 667 -0.78 -11.85 10.46
C VAL A 667 0.17 -10.68 10.24
N SER A 668 -0.27 -9.46 10.55
CA SER A 668 0.49 -8.23 10.26
C SER A 668 1.55 -7.93 11.31
N ARG A 669 1.34 -8.37 12.57
CA ARG A 669 2.36 -8.36 13.62
C ARG A 669 2.04 -9.35 14.73
N ILE A 670 3.07 -9.86 15.39
CA ILE A 670 2.99 -10.55 16.68
C ILE A 670 4.05 -9.98 17.63
N VAL A 671 3.71 -9.80 18.90
CA VAL A 671 4.59 -9.22 19.93
C VAL A 671 4.39 -9.98 21.23
N ALA A 672 5.40 -10.75 21.65
CA ALA A 672 5.48 -11.30 23.00
C ALA A 672 5.70 -10.17 24.01
N SER A 673 4.99 -10.21 25.15
CA SER A 673 5.05 -9.12 26.12
C SER A 673 6.42 -9.00 26.81
N ALA A 674 6.79 -7.76 27.11
CA ALA A 674 7.95 -7.41 27.93
C ALA A 674 7.70 -7.51 29.43
N PHE A 675 6.45 -7.75 29.87
CA PHE A 675 6.06 -7.70 31.28
C PHE A 675 5.41 -8.99 31.80
N ASP A 676 4.90 -9.86 30.92
CA ASP A 676 4.36 -11.16 31.31
C ASP A 676 4.69 -12.25 30.27
N VAL A 677 5.27 -13.36 30.73
CA VAL A 677 5.79 -14.42 29.85
C VAL A 677 4.70 -15.20 29.12
N GLY A 678 3.46 -15.21 29.64
CA GLY A 678 2.31 -15.86 28.99
C GLY A 678 1.57 -14.94 28.01
N THR A 679 1.85 -13.64 28.04
CA THR A 679 1.13 -12.63 27.28
C THR A 679 1.73 -12.40 25.91
N VAL A 680 0.88 -12.41 24.89
CA VAL A 680 1.23 -12.11 23.50
C VAL A 680 0.11 -11.29 22.86
N TYR A 681 0.50 -10.30 22.08
CA TYR A 681 -0.38 -9.46 21.28
C TYR A 681 -0.19 -9.76 19.81
N MET A 682 -1.25 -9.64 19.01
CA MET A 682 -1.21 -9.92 17.58
C MET A 682 -2.17 -9.02 16.83
N THR A 683 -1.81 -8.62 15.62
CA THR A 683 -2.71 -7.95 14.67
C THR A 683 -2.84 -8.75 13.39
N GLN A 684 -4.02 -8.68 12.77
CA GLN A 684 -4.28 -9.26 11.46
C GLN A 684 -4.87 -8.19 10.52
N ASN A 685 -4.79 -8.40 9.21
CA ASN A 685 -5.56 -7.62 8.24
C ASN A 685 -6.29 -8.47 7.20
N GLY A 686 -7.42 -7.93 6.73
CA GLY A 686 -8.29 -8.52 5.72
C GLY A 686 -8.20 -7.83 4.35
N LYS A 687 -7.22 -6.94 4.11
CA LYS A 687 -7.12 -6.13 2.88
C LYS A 687 -7.19 -6.96 1.58
N ARG A 688 -6.61 -8.17 1.57
CA ARG A 688 -6.65 -9.11 0.43
C ARG A 688 -7.93 -9.95 0.36
N ASP A 689 -8.94 -9.59 1.13
CA ASP A 689 -10.33 -10.06 1.08
C ASP A 689 -11.28 -8.84 1.13
N ASP A 690 -10.84 -7.65 0.67
CA ASP A 690 -11.57 -6.36 0.73
C ASP A 690 -12.22 -6.07 2.11
N ASP A 691 -11.57 -6.55 3.18
CA ASP A 691 -12.04 -6.50 4.56
C ASP A 691 -11.18 -5.56 5.42
N PHE A 692 -11.80 -4.45 5.80
CA PHE A 692 -11.24 -3.29 6.50
C PHE A 692 -11.49 -3.37 8.01
N THR A 693 -11.99 -4.50 8.53
CA THR A 693 -12.23 -4.71 9.97
C THR A 693 -10.92 -4.60 10.76
N PRO A 694 -10.89 -3.86 11.89
CA PRO A 694 -9.71 -3.81 12.75
C PRO A 694 -9.59 -5.09 13.59
N TYR A 695 -8.52 -5.86 13.36
CA TYR A 695 -8.22 -7.07 14.12
C TYR A 695 -7.01 -6.86 15.03
N VAL A 696 -7.27 -6.71 16.33
CA VAL A 696 -6.26 -6.61 17.39
C VAL A 696 -6.58 -7.64 18.46
N TRP A 697 -5.63 -8.50 18.80
CA TRP A 697 -5.83 -9.66 19.65
C TRP A 697 -4.84 -9.68 20.81
N LYS A 698 -5.31 -10.18 21.96
CA LYS A 698 -4.51 -10.47 23.14
C LYS A 698 -4.73 -11.90 23.59
N SER A 699 -3.64 -12.57 23.96
CA SER A 699 -3.65 -13.80 24.74
C SER A 699 -2.83 -13.60 26.01
N THR A 700 -3.15 -14.33 27.08
CA THR A 700 -2.38 -14.40 28.33
C THR A 700 -2.00 -15.84 28.71
N ASP A 701 -2.14 -16.78 27.77
CA ASP A 701 -1.93 -18.21 28.00
C ASP A 701 -1.07 -18.88 26.90
N PHE A 702 -0.10 -18.11 26.35
CA PHE A 702 0.77 -18.48 25.24
C PHE A 702 0.04 -18.70 23.90
N GLY A 703 -1.08 -18.00 23.67
CA GLY A 703 -1.87 -18.05 22.44
C GLY A 703 -2.96 -19.12 22.41
N LYS A 704 -3.18 -19.89 23.48
CA LYS A 704 -4.22 -20.95 23.48
C LYS A 704 -5.63 -20.38 23.39
N THR A 705 -5.85 -19.21 23.99
CA THR A 705 -7.07 -18.43 23.85
C THR A 705 -6.75 -17.00 23.45
N TRP A 706 -7.57 -16.45 22.54
CA TRP A 706 -7.46 -15.07 22.07
C TRP A 706 -8.72 -14.28 22.41
N VAL A 707 -8.53 -13.05 22.86
CA VAL A 707 -9.58 -12.07 23.10
C VAL A 707 -9.33 -10.89 22.15
N SER A 708 -10.38 -10.43 21.46
CA SER A 708 -10.28 -9.19 20.68
C SER A 708 -10.14 -8.02 21.64
N ILE A 709 -9.10 -7.21 21.42
CA ILE A 709 -8.86 -5.93 22.08
C ILE A 709 -8.90 -4.79 21.08
N ALA A 710 -9.51 -4.97 19.91
CA ALA A 710 -9.73 -3.89 18.94
C ALA A 710 -10.66 -2.80 19.49
N GLY A 711 -11.55 -3.17 20.44
CA GLY A 711 -12.34 -2.23 21.24
C GLY A 711 -13.18 -1.28 20.39
N ASP A 712 -12.87 0.00 20.53
CA ASP A 712 -13.49 1.16 19.91
C ASP A 712 -12.68 1.75 18.73
N ILE A 713 -11.62 1.08 18.24
CA ILE A 713 -10.94 1.45 16.99
C ILE A 713 -11.99 1.45 15.86
N PRO A 714 -12.33 2.61 15.28
CA PRO A 714 -13.50 2.74 14.42
C PRO A 714 -13.24 2.34 12.97
N PHE A 715 -11.97 2.23 12.58
CA PHE A 715 -11.54 2.09 11.19
C PHE A 715 -10.22 1.28 11.14
N GLY A 716 -10.18 0.22 10.35
CA GLY A 716 -8.96 -0.52 9.97
C GLY A 716 -8.72 -0.43 8.45
N PRO A 717 -7.84 -1.26 7.85
CA PRO A 717 -6.98 -2.31 8.41
C PRO A 717 -6.00 -1.93 9.53
N VAL A 718 -5.43 -2.96 10.18
CA VAL A 718 -4.39 -2.82 11.21
C VAL A 718 -3.07 -3.44 10.74
N ASN A 719 -2.00 -2.66 10.77
CA ASN A 719 -0.70 -3.03 10.20
C ASN A 719 0.32 -3.50 11.25
N MET A 720 0.24 -3.01 12.48
CA MET A 720 1.09 -3.47 13.58
C MET A 720 0.51 -3.15 14.95
N ILE A 721 1.11 -3.79 15.96
CA ILE A 721 1.00 -3.43 17.37
C ILE A 721 2.41 -3.32 17.99
N ARG A 722 2.54 -2.52 19.04
CA ARG A 722 3.69 -2.50 19.98
C ARG A 722 3.18 -2.34 21.42
N GLU A 723 3.84 -2.99 22.36
CA GLU A 723 3.72 -2.70 23.79
C GLU A 723 4.74 -1.62 24.18
N ASP A 724 4.36 -0.67 25.03
CA ASP A 724 5.26 0.40 25.49
C ASP A 724 6.37 -0.20 26.37
N PRO A 725 7.65 0.14 26.17
CA PRO A 725 8.76 -0.43 26.94
C PRO A 725 8.79 -0.02 28.42
N SER A 726 7.92 0.91 28.86
CA SER A 726 7.87 1.45 30.22
C SER A 726 6.56 1.17 30.97
N ASP A 727 5.44 0.87 30.29
CA ASP A 727 4.15 0.54 30.92
C ASP A 727 3.36 -0.54 30.13
N LYS A 728 3.17 -1.71 30.76
CA LYS A 728 2.42 -2.86 30.23
C LYS A 728 0.96 -2.61 29.83
N ASN A 729 0.37 -1.49 30.28
CA ASN A 729 -1.01 -1.13 29.95
C ASN A 729 -1.09 -0.26 28.70
N ILE A 730 0.05 0.24 28.20
CA ILE A 730 0.12 1.10 27.03
C ILE A 730 0.49 0.27 25.81
N LEU A 731 -0.41 0.26 24.83
CA LEU A 731 -0.19 -0.38 23.53
C LEU A 731 -0.43 0.65 22.44
N TYR A 732 0.38 0.58 21.38
CA TYR A 732 0.27 1.41 20.19
C TYR A 732 -0.13 0.54 19.01
N VAL A 733 -1.09 1.01 18.22
CA VAL A 733 -1.56 0.36 17.00
C VAL A 733 -1.56 1.38 15.86
N GLY A 734 -0.97 1.01 14.73
CA GLY A 734 -1.05 1.78 13.50
C GLY A 734 -1.94 1.10 12.47
N THR A 735 -2.64 1.93 11.71
CA THR A 735 -3.72 1.54 10.80
C THR A 735 -3.58 2.26 9.48
N ASP A 736 -4.49 1.96 8.56
CA ASP A 736 -4.64 2.72 7.30
C ASP A 736 -5.20 4.15 7.52
N GLY A 737 -5.58 4.50 8.76
CA GLY A 737 -6.08 5.81 9.17
C GLY A 737 -5.28 6.49 10.29
N GLY A 738 -4.00 6.15 10.48
CA GLY A 738 -3.15 6.76 11.52
C GLY A 738 -2.87 5.87 12.74
N VAL A 739 -2.51 6.50 13.87
CA VAL A 739 -2.04 5.83 15.10
C VAL A 739 -3.08 5.94 16.22
N TYR A 740 -3.37 4.81 16.85
CA TYR A 740 -4.18 4.68 18.05
C TYR A 740 -3.31 4.24 19.24
N VAL A 741 -3.68 4.69 20.43
CA VAL A 741 -3.05 4.28 21.70
C VAL A 741 -4.10 3.94 22.73
N THR A 742 -3.86 2.88 23.50
CA THR A 742 -4.60 2.53 24.72
C THR A 742 -3.70 2.78 25.93
N LYS A 743 -4.30 3.05 27.10
CA LYS A 743 -3.58 3.11 28.39
C LYS A 743 -4.15 2.16 29.46
N ASP A 744 -5.06 1.26 29.07
CA ASP A 744 -5.76 0.34 29.97
C ASP A 744 -5.67 -1.13 29.53
N GLY A 745 -4.69 -1.43 28.67
CA GLY A 745 -4.41 -2.77 28.15
C GLY A 745 -5.30 -3.21 27.00
N GLY A 746 -5.92 -2.26 26.29
CA GLY A 746 -6.77 -2.51 25.11
C GLY A 746 -8.27 -2.58 25.39
N LYS A 747 -8.76 -1.91 26.44
CA LYS A 747 -10.21 -1.80 26.71
C LYS A 747 -10.82 -0.57 26.03
N GLY A 748 -10.04 0.50 25.91
CA GLY A 748 -10.37 1.68 25.10
C GLY A 748 -9.13 2.26 24.40
N TRP A 749 -9.36 2.85 23.23
CA TRP A 749 -8.36 3.42 22.34
C TRP A 749 -8.68 4.87 22.01
N VAL A 750 -7.64 5.66 21.82
CA VAL A 750 -7.74 7.05 21.37
C VAL A 750 -6.70 7.31 20.27
N ILE A 751 -7.02 8.22 19.34
CA ILE A 751 -6.05 8.65 18.33
C ILE A 751 -4.89 9.39 18.99
N LEU A 752 -3.66 9.05 18.61
CA LEU A 752 -2.42 9.63 19.14
C LEU A 752 -1.98 10.82 18.28
N GLY A 753 -2.10 12.03 18.83
CA GLY A 753 -1.71 13.29 18.19
C GLY A 753 -2.84 13.97 17.40
N GLY A 754 -2.70 15.28 17.15
CA GLY A 754 -3.72 16.07 16.42
C GLY A 754 -3.37 16.42 14.97
N ASN A 755 -2.08 16.46 14.63
CA ASN A 755 -1.59 16.99 13.34
C ASN A 755 -1.23 15.92 12.29
N LEU A 756 -1.28 14.63 12.63
CA LEU A 756 -1.07 13.57 11.64
C LEU A 756 -2.25 13.61 10.63
N PRO A 757 -1.99 13.52 9.31
CA PRO A 757 -3.05 13.33 8.31
C PRO A 757 -3.67 11.94 8.43
N MET A 758 -4.75 11.70 7.70
CA MET A 758 -5.17 10.32 7.41
C MET A 758 -4.06 9.68 6.57
N VAL A 759 -3.40 8.65 7.08
CA VAL A 759 -2.27 8.04 6.41
C VAL A 759 -2.07 6.59 6.86
N TYR A 760 -1.62 5.77 5.91
CA TYR A 760 -1.19 4.40 6.10
C TYR A 760 0.05 4.35 7.00
N VAL A 761 -0.12 3.95 8.27
CA VAL A 761 1.00 3.68 9.19
C VAL A 761 1.31 2.20 9.13
N HIS A 762 2.40 1.85 8.44
CA HIS A 762 2.79 0.45 8.22
C HIS A 762 3.60 -0.13 9.39
N ASP A 763 4.43 0.66 10.06
CA ASP A 763 5.19 0.19 11.23
C ASP A 763 5.55 1.32 12.21
N LEU A 764 5.85 0.93 13.45
CA LEU A 764 6.12 1.80 14.59
C LEU A 764 7.20 1.19 15.48
N VAL A 765 8.14 2.02 15.94
CA VAL A 765 9.13 1.67 16.98
C VAL A 765 9.07 2.67 18.12
N ILE A 766 9.37 2.20 19.33
CA ILE A 766 9.68 3.07 20.49
C ILE A 766 11.15 2.83 20.84
N HIS A 767 11.98 3.85 20.73
CA HIS A 767 13.40 3.73 21.06
C HIS A 767 13.58 3.63 22.59
N PRO A 768 14.13 2.53 23.14
CA PRO A 768 14.00 2.21 24.58
C PRO A 768 14.79 3.15 25.50
N ARG A 769 15.96 3.63 25.05
CA ARG A 769 16.79 4.61 25.78
C ARG A 769 16.17 6.01 25.75
N ASP A 770 16.05 6.57 24.55
CA ASP A 770 15.64 7.97 24.35
C ASP A 770 14.13 8.22 24.47
N ASN A 771 13.32 7.16 24.64
CA ASN A 771 11.86 7.18 24.79
C ASN A 771 11.14 7.97 23.67
N VAL A 772 11.51 7.68 22.41
CA VAL A 772 10.94 8.33 21.22
C VAL A 772 10.10 7.33 20.43
N ILE A 773 8.86 7.68 20.13
CA ILE A 773 8.03 6.94 19.18
C ILE A 773 8.38 7.42 17.77
N VAL A 774 8.68 6.52 16.85
CA VAL A 774 8.84 6.84 15.43
C VAL A 774 7.98 5.91 14.58
N ILE A 775 7.28 6.50 13.60
CA ILE A 775 6.42 5.78 12.66
C ILE A 775 6.95 5.87 11.24
N ALA A 776 6.84 4.77 10.51
CA ALA A 776 6.95 4.74 9.06
C ALA A 776 5.55 4.83 8.43
N THR A 777 5.35 5.86 7.61
CA THR A 777 4.12 6.01 6.83
C THR A 777 4.35 5.60 5.38
N HIS A 778 3.30 5.07 4.75
CA HIS A 778 3.25 4.85 3.32
C HIS A 778 2.57 6.08 2.69
N GLY A 779 3.38 7.01 2.18
CA GLY A 779 2.91 8.20 1.45
C GLY A 779 3.14 9.55 2.16
N ARG A 780 3.74 9.61 3.36
CA ARG A 780 4.07 10.88 4.06
C ARG A 780 5.41 10.82 4.81
N GLY A 781 6.34 9.92 4.46
CA GLY A 781 7.66 9.80 5.11
C GLY A 781 7.64 9.24 6.54
N MET A 782 8.65 9.57 7.34
CA MET A 782 8.76 9.18 8.75
C MET A 782 8.43 10.34 9.70
N TRP A 783 7.80 10.02 10.84
CA TRP A 783 7.41 11.00 11.85
C TRP A 783 7.79 10.53 13.25
N ALA A 784 8.21 11.46 14.11
CA ALA A 784 8.59 11.20 15.50
C ALA A 784 7.73 11.96 16.51
N LEU A 785 7.50 11.34 17.67
CA LEU A 785 6.80 11.89 18.82
C LEU A 785 7.57 11.52 20.11
N ASP A 786 7.60 12.45 21.06
CA ASP A 786 8.14 12.20 22.40
C ASP A 786 7.20 11.28 23.19
N ALA A 787 7.68 10.10 23.61
CA ALA A 787 6.87 9.12 24.31
C ALA A 787 6.64 9.49 25.79
N ASP A 788 7.48 10.35 26.40
CA ASP A 788 7.29 10.80 27.79
C ASP A 788 5.90 11.43 27.97
N LYS A 789 5.38 12.08 26.93
CA LYS A 789 4.05 12.71 26.89
C LYS A 789 2.88 11.75 26.80
N VAL A 790 3.15 10.48 26.51
CA VAL A 790 2.15 9.40 26.41
C VAL A 790 2.26 8.48 27.60
N ASN A 791 3.47 8.00 27.93
CA ASN A 791 3.72 7.06 29.01
C ASN A 791 4.03 7.71 30.37
N ASN A 792 4.13 9.04 30.44
CA ASN A 792 4.43 9.81 31.65
C ASN A 792 5.76 9.39 32.32
N LYS A 793 6.68 8.80 31.56
CA LYS A 793 8.03 8.49 32.04
C LYS A 793 8.73 9.80 32.43
N PRO A 794 9.44 9.86 33.57
CA PRO A 794 10.15 11.07 33.95
C PRO A 794 11.24 11.36 32.94
N ALA A 795 11.18 12.54 32.30
CA ALA A 795 12.19 12.97 31.35
C ALA A 795 13.60 12.81 31.95
N PRO A 796 14.55 12.18 31.23
CA PRO A 796 15.91 12.03 31.73
C PRO A 796 16.46 13.38 32.16
N ARG A 797 17.02 13.46 33.37
CA ARG A 797 17.75 14.66 33.82
C ARG A 797 18.90 14.89 32.85
N ARG A 798 18.71 15.80 31.88
CA ARG A 798 19.77 16.23 30.97
C ARG A 798 20.85 16.88 31.83
N PHE A 799 21.95 16.16 32.03
CA PHE A 799 23.18 16.78 32.46
C PHE A 799 23.51 17.82 31.39
N ARG A 800 23.52 19.10 31.76
CA ARG A 800 24.23 20.11 30.99
C ARG A 800 25.68 19.66 30.97
N MET A 801 26.17 19.25 29.80
CA MET A 801 27.60 19.39 29.55
C MET A 801 27.84 20.89 29.42
N GLU A 802 28.60 21.42 30.39
CA GLU A 802 29.08 22.80 30.42
C GLU A 802 30.12 23.06 29.32
#